data_AF-A0A9R0F4J3-F1
#
_entry.id   AF-A0A9R0F4J3-F1
#
_cell.length_a   1.000
_cell.length_b   1.000
_cell.length_c   1.000
_cell.angle_alpha   90.00
_cell.angle_beta   90.00
_cell.angle_gamma   90.00
#
_symmetry.space_group_name_H-M   'P 1'
#
loop_
_entity.id
_entity.type
_entity.pdbx_description
1 polymer ?
#
loop_
_entity_poly.entity_id
_entity_poly.type
_entity_poly.pdbx_seq_one_letter_code
_entity_poly.pdbx_strand_id
1 'polypeptide(L)'
;MEEDKASEEAENWKIYEALCSKSPTEMEADVGNDIITSLRSDLAGLQYKRDKLISENSDLKNQMLARDQRILEQQVEIDHLREQNARQNAVISSLRKKIQDLEEIHRNLQTSQGRSEITVQTLQRDNRYCEEKIKDLEKKLRSLELECHSEEQQKENARCQFHDLVRRMSAALESDFCDTAHTHSPESLIIKAAELVQEITRLKNKCMNTTENLSTVEQDLRSCRDALERSNTDKDILQRQLSAQLLDIERLKQEKESLCVQNRVIERELHEAREKLSHCSKNLNVVTDNVNQNESIIIQLKEDLRHRDEKYQRLHAEYRNTMESLAILLSLPTRFVEAHESTIKDRIREILSDNKDKSVQIDALRDKLNMESQQLGRTAHLHDQANTRVRILEDERNMLEAKLHKLEAELNAQEVSRDNLRKDKANFVAFLERLSRTLNMDELTQDIGIELHTESIIHRAEQLARLESDKIVDKTAVVYQLQRRIRILREQLQRKDLHLDLLRRKLSVQDESCRVRAVLQAERDEAVARNKKLARQCDKLQVQLSDARAQIRDLNAQLVDAAEYKITSLERARKVEELQKKLEEAELLRVRYNRKVNVLKEQVRSTGETFEQERSSIDHQITILRDDLARTKEALAESQRREAQLTSFRNSIAKLLGILVPVSVSDFEMVSRLQKLIDAHHDFTVVSRRYDDPTLLRASSRSPPPSRCRT
;
A
#
# COMPACT_ATOMS: atom_id res chain seq x y z
N MET A 1 -45.53 -20.51 28.39
CA MET A 1 -45.47 -20.16 26.95
C MET A 1 -46.44 -20.97 26.10
N GLU A 2 -46.52 -22.30 26.19
CA GLU A 2 -47.60 -23.04 25.51
C GLU A 2 -48.95 -22.89 26.23
N GLU A 3 -48.96 -22.88 27.57
CA GLU A 3 -50.18 -22.66 28.37
C GLU A 3 -50.79 -21.26 28.18
N ASP A 4 -49.96 -20.20 28.09
CA ASP A 4 -50.44 -18.83 27.85
C ASP A 4 -51.18 -18.70 26.52
N LYS A 5 -50.65 -19.33 25.45
CA LYS A 5 -51.29 -19.36 24.13
C LYS A 5 -52.64 -20.07 24.16
N ALA A 6 -52.76 -21.19 24.88
CA ALA A 6 -54.04 -21.87 25.04
C ALA A 6 -55.07 -21.00 25.79
N SER A 7 -54.61 -20.11 26.68
CA SER A 7 -55.45 -19.12 27.35
C SER A 7 -55.90 -18.00 26.40
N GLU A 8 -54.98 -17.40 25.64
CA GLU A 8 -55.31 -16.38 24.63
C GLU A 8 -56.22 -16.93 23.53
N GLU A 9 -55.99 -18.15 23.03
CA GLU A 9 -56.87 -18.79 22.04
C GLU A 9 -58.28 -19.03 22.60
N ALA A 10 -58.38 -19.44 23.88
CA ALA A 10 -59.68 -19.64 24.54
C ALA A 10 -60.46 -18.33 24.81
N GLU A 11 -59.77 -17.21 25.09
CA GLU A 11 -60.44 -15.89 25.18
C GLU A 11 -60.84 -15.35 23.81
N ASN A 12 -59.96 -15.46 22.80
CA ASN A 12 -60.28 -15.06 21.43
C ASN A 12 -61.46 -15.87 20.86
N TRP A 13 -61.60 -17.15 21.20
CA TRP A 13 -62.74 -17.97 20.78
C TRP A 13 -64.06 -17.51 21.42
N LYS A 14 -64.05 -17.14 22.71
CA LYS A 14 -65.23 -16.54 23.38
C LYS A 14 -65.62 -15.19 22.77
N ILE A 15 -64.63 -14.36 22.39
CA ILE A 15 -64.88 -13.07 21.72
C ILE A 15 -65.49 -13.29 20.33
N TYR A 16 -65.01 -14.28 19.57
CA TYR A 16 -65.59 -14.67 18.28
C TYR A 16 -67.03 -15.18 18.43
N GLU A 17 -67.30 -16.03 19.42
CA GLU A 17 -68.64 -16.54 19.73
C GLU A 17 -69.62 -15.42 20.18
N ALA A 18 -69.13 -14.42 20.91
CA ALA A 18 -69.89 -13.22 21.28
C ALA A 18 -70.15 -12.25 20.10
N LEU A 19 -69.35 -12.29 19.04
CA LEU A 19 -69.55 -11.51 17.81
C LEU A 19 -70.49 -12.21 16.83
N CYS A 20 -70.41 -13.54 16.68
CA CYS A 20 -71.26 -14.31 15.77
C CYS A 20 -72.70 -14.53 16.29
N SER A 21 -72.98 -14.29 17.56
CA SER A 21 -74.28 -14.54 18.20
C SER A 21 -75.32 -13.41 18.05
N LYS A 22 -75.05 -12.39 17.22
CA LYS A 22 -76.00 -11.31 16.91
C LYS A 22 -76.30 -11.22 15.42
N SER A 23 -77.47 -11.74 15.02
CA SER A 23 -78.01 -11.56 13.67
C SER A 23 -78.41 -10.09 13.43
N PRO A 24 -78.24 -9.54 12.20
CA PRO A 24 -78.47 -8.12 11.94
C PRO A 24 -79.95 -7.80 11.77
N THR A 25 -80.51 -6.99 12.67
CA THR A 25 -81.83 -6.36 12.50
C THR A 25 -81.83 -5.03 13.25
N GLU A 26 -82.47 -4.01 12.66
CA GLU A 26 -82.69 -2.68 13.26
C GLU A 26 -81.43 -1.91 13.71
N MET A 27 -80.65 -1.45 12.72
CA MET A 27 -79.85 -0.23 12.87
C MET A 27 -80.09 0.67 11.65
N GLU A 28 -80.23 1.97 11.87
CA GLU A 28 -80.70 2.94 10.86
C GLU A 28 -79.67 3.12 9.72
N ALA A 29 -80.18 3.27 8.49
CA ALA A 29 -79.39 3.18 7.26
C ALA A 29 -78.39 4.32 7.02
N ASP A 30 -78.47 5.43 7.78
CA ASP A 30 -77.46 6.49 7.79
C ASP A 30 -76.35 6.18 8.82
N VAL A 31 -76.71 5.98 10.09
CA VAL A 31 -75.76 5.79 11.21
C VAL A 31 -74.87 4.55 10.99
N GLY A 32 -75.42 3.49 10.38
CA GLY A 32 -74.65 2.30 10.03
C GLY A 32 -73.52 2.57 9.02
N ASN A 33 -73.71 3.48 8.06
CA ASN A 33 -72.68 3.81 7.07
C ASN A 33 -71.52 4.59 7.69
N ASP A 34 -71.80 5.54 8.59
CA ASP A 34 -70.75 6.30 9.28
C ASP A 34 -69.91 5.40 10.21
N ILE A 35 -70.55 4.49 10.96
CA ILE A 35 -69.84 3.51 11.79
C ILE A 35 -68.98 2.57 10.93
N ILE A 36 -69.52 2.05 9.82
CA ILE A 36 -68.76 1.20 8.89
C ILE A 36 -67.61 1.99 8.23
N THR A 37 -67.78 3.28 7.96
CA THR A 37 -66.75 4.13 7.36
C THR A 37 -65.66 4.49 8.36
N SER A 38 -66.00 4.78 9.63
CA SER A 38 -65.02 4.90 10.71
C SER A 38 -64.22 3.62 10.86
N LEU A 39 -64.88 2.47 11.04
CA LEU A 39 -64.20 1.18 11.19
C LEU A 39 -63.31 0.82 9.99
N ARG A 40 -63.67 1.23 8.76
CA ARG A 40 -62.79 1.11 7.58
C ARG A 40 -61.60 2.06 7.62
N SER A 41 -61.78 3.30 8.08
CA SER A 41 -60.70 4.27 8.29
C SER A 41 -59.73 3.80 9.38
N ASP A 42 -60.25 3.31 10.50
CA ASP A 42 -59.50 2.76 11.62
C ASP A 42 -58.74 1.49 11.20
N LEU A 43 -59.38 0.59 10.46
CA LEU A 43 -58.74 -0.59 9.86
C LEU A 43 -57.60 -0.19 8.91
N ALA A 44 -57.81 0.81 8.03
CA ALA A 44 -56.78 1.30 7.12
C ALA A 44 -55.62 1.98 7.86
N GLY A 45 -55.91 2.74 8.92
CA GLY A 45 -54.89 3.34 9.80
C GLY A 45 -54.08 2.28 10.54
N LEU A 46 -54.73 1.22 11.03
CA LEU A 46 -54.06 0.07 11.66
C LEU A 46 -53.25 -0.76 10.66
N GLN A 47 -53.72 -0.94 9.42
CA GLN A 47 -52.96 -1.58 8.33
C GLN A 47 -51.72 -0.75 7.96
N TYR A 48 -51.86 0.56 7.76
CA TYR A 48 -50.73 1.45 7.52
C TYR A 48 -49.73 1.42 8.69
N LYS A 49 -50.21 1.42 9.95
CA LYS A 49 -49.36 1.30 11.14
C LYS A 49 -48.64 -0.04 11.20
N ARG A 50 -49.31 -1.15 10.87
CA ARG A 50 -48.73 -2.49 10.74
C ARG A 50 -47.62 -2.50 9.68
N ASP A 51 -47.90 -1.98 8.49
CA ASP A 51 -46.97 -2.04 7.35
C ASP A 51 -45.76 -1.13 7.55
N LYS A 52 -45.96 0.03 8.18
CA LYS A 52 -44.88 0.88 8.68
C LYS A 52 -44.02 0.15 9.72
N LEU A 53 -44.63 -0.48 10.72
CA LEU A 53 -43.89 -1.25 11.74
C LEU A 53 -43.17 -2.46 11.15
N ILE A 54 -43.69 -3.09 10.09
CA ILE A 54 -43.01 -4.16 9.35
C ILE A 54 -41.77 -3.61 8.63
N SER A 55 -41.87 -2.45 7.97
CA SER A 55 -40.71 -1.77 7.37
C SER A 55 -39.66 -1.44 8.43
N GLU A 56 -40.04 -0.73 9.50
CA GLU A 56 -39.13 -0.35 10.59
C GLU A 56 -38.46 -1.58 11.24
N ASN A 57 -39.19 -2.69 11.40
CA ASN A 57 -38.64 -3.95 11.92
C ASN A 57 -37.65 -4.60 10.93
N SER A 58 -37.91 -4.52 9.62
CA SER A 58 -36.99 -4.98 8.57
C SER A 58 -35.72 -4.13 8.50
N ASP A 59 -35.87 -2.80 8.57
CA ASP A 59 -34.76 -1.86 8.57
C ASP A 59 -33.88 -2.02 9.83
N LEU A 60 -34.48 -2.26 11.00
CA LEU A 60 -33.76 -2.61 12.22
C LEU A 60 -33.04 -3.97 12.12
N LYS A 61 -33.62 -4.97 11.46
CA LYS A 61 -32.94 -6.25 11.17
C LYS A 61 -31.76 -6.07 10.22
N ASN A 62 -31.90 -5.26 9.18
CA ASN A 62 -30.80 -4.93 8.27
C ASN A 62 -29.68 -4.18 8.99
N GLN A 63 -30.02 -3.25 9.89
CA GLN A 63 -29.04 -2.55 10.74
C GLN A 63 -28.38 -3.46 11.78
N MET A 64 -29.09 -4.46 12.34
CA MET A 64 -28.52 -5.50 13.19
C MET A 64 -27.47 -6.31 12.42
N LEU A 65 -27.85 -6.90 11.28
CA LEU A 65 -26.94 -7.70 10.46
C LEU A 65 -25.71 -6.92 10.00
N ALA A 66 -25.85 -5.63 9.67
CA ALA A 66 -24.73 -4.76 9.33
C ALA A 66 -23.81 -4.46 10.54
N ARG A 67 -24.33 -4.45 11.77
CA ARG A 67 -23.53 -4.34 13.00
C ARG A 67 -22.84 -5.66 13.33
N ASP A 68 -23.53 -6.78 13.20
CA ASP A 68 -22.97 -8.12 13.46
C ASP A 68 -21.81 -8.43 12.49
N GLN A 69 -21.97 -8.10 11.20
CA GLN A 69 -20.90 -8.17 10.20
C GLN A 69 -19.70 -7.28 10.58
N ARG A 70 -19.95 -6.04 11.02
CA ARG A 70 -18.88 -5.13 11.46
C ARG A 70 -18.18 -5.60 12.73
N ILE A 71 -18.89 -6.24 13.65
CA ILE A 71 -18.31 -6.86 14.85
C ILE A 71 -17.40 -8.04 14.45
N LEU A 72 -17.82 -8.85 13.47
CA LEU A 72 -17.00 -9.94 12.93
C LEU A 72 -15.72 -9.42 12.26
N GLU A 73 -15.81 -8.37 11.46
CA GLU A 73 -14.66 -7.69 10.84
C GLU A 73 -13.68 -7.15 11.90
N GLN A 74 -14.20 -6.47 12.93
CA GLN A 74 -13.39 -5.97 14.05
C GLN A 74 -12.77 -7.10 14.88
N GLN A 75 -13.45 -8.25 15.04
CA GLN A 75 -12.88 -9.40 15.73
C GLN A 75 -11.72 -10.02 14.94
N VAL A 76 -11.84 -10.12 13.61
CA VAL A 76 -10.74 -10.57 12.74
C VAL A 76 -9.55 -9.61 12.78
N GLU A 77 -9.78 -8.29 12.81
CA GLU A 77 -8.72 -7.28 12.99
C GLU A 77 -8.03 -7.42 14.35
N ILE A 78 -8.79 -7.59 15.44
CA ILE A 78 -8.27 -7.83 16.80
C ILE A 78 -7.40 -9.09 16.85
N ASP A 79 -7.82 -10.19 16.22
CA ASP A 79 -7.05 -11.44 16.23
C ASP A 79 -5.81 -11.38 15.32
N HIS A 80 -5.86 -10.62 14.22
CA HIS A 80 -4.67 -10.33 13.42
C HIS A 80 -3.64 -9.48 14.20
N LEU A 81 -4.10 -8.46 14.92
CA LEU A 81 -3.25 -7.62 15.79
C LEU A 81 -2.66 -8.43 16.96
N ARG A 82 -3.43 -9.36 17.55
CA ARG A 82 -2.94 -10.32 18.56
C ARG A 82 -1.85 -11.22 17.98
N GLU A 83 -2.05 -11.77 16.78
CA GLU A 83 -1.04 -12.61 16.13
C GLU A 83 0.23 -11.82 15.80
N GLN A 84 0.09 -10.60 15.29
CA GLN A 84 1.21 -9.70 15.00
C GLN A 84 2.00 -9.37 16.28
N ASN A 85 1.32 -9.08 17.38
CA ASN A 85 1.92 -8.82 18.69
C ASN A 85 2.67 -10.07 19.23
N ALA A 86 2.07 -11.26 19.12
CA ALA A 86 2.72 -12.52 19.48
C ALA A 86 3.99 -12.79 18.65
N ARG A 87 3.93 -12.59 17.32
CA ARG A 87 5.08 -12.69 16.41
C ARG A 87 6.18 -11.68 16.79
N GLN A 88 5.83 -10.43 17.12
CA GLN A 88 6.79 -9.42 17.60
C GLN A 88 7.44 -9.81 18.93
N ASN A 89 6.67 -10.31 19.90
CA ASN A 89 7.20 -10.75 21.20
C ASN A 89 8.15 -11.97 21.07
N ALA A 90 7.87 -12.88 20.14
CA ALA A 90 8.77 -13.98 19.82
C ALA A 90 10.12 -13.48 19.26
N VAL A 91 10.09 -12.50 18.34
CA VAL A 91 11.31 -11.85 17.81
C VAL A 91 12.06 -11.10 18.92
N ILE A 92 11.38 -10.33 19.76
CA ILE A 92 11.99 -9.63 20.91
C ILE A 92 12.65 -10.61 21.88
N SER A 93 12.01 -11.75 22.15
CA SER A 93 12.55 -12.79 23.04
C SER A 93 13.78 -13.49 22.42
N SER A 94 13.75 -13.76 21.11
CA SER A 94 14.90 -14.30 20.37
C SER A 94 16.09 -13.33 20.37
N LEU A 95 15.84 -12.03 20.14
CA LEU A 95 16.88 -10.99 20.19
C LEU A 95 17.44 -10.80 21.60
N ARG A 96 16.60 -10.82 22.64
CA ARG A 96 17.04 -10.78 24.05
C ARG A 96 17.94 -11.96 24.40
N LYS A 97 17.56 -13.18 24.01
CA LYS A 97 18.42 -14.36 24.20
C LYS A 97 19.76 -14.17 23.47
N LYS A 98 19.74 -13.76 22.21
CA LYS A 98 20.96 -13.56 21.42
C LYS A 98 21.89 -12.48 22.00
N ILE A 99 21.35 -11.45 22.65
CA ILE A 99 22.13 -10.46 23.41
C ILE A 99 22.77 -11.13 24.64
N GLN A 100 21.99 -11.87 25.44
CA GLN A 100 22.50 -12.60 26.61
C GLN A 100 23.59 -13.62 26.25
N ASP A 101 23.41 -14.37 25.15
CA ASP A 101 24.40 -15.32 24.62
C ASP A 101 25.72 -14.60 24.27
N LEU A 102 25.64 -13.41 23.65
CA LEU A 102 26.81 -12.58 23.31
C LEU A 102 27.48 -11.95 24.54
N GLU A 103 26.71 -11.51 25.53
CA GLU A 103 27.20 -10.99 26.80
C GLU A 103 27.91 -12.07 27.63
N GLU A 104 27.49 -13.33 27.52
CA GLU A 104 28.17 -14.47 28.13
C GLU A 104 29.47 -14.83 27.41
N ILE A 105 29.45 -14.88 26.07
CA ILE A 105 30.67 -15.04 25.26
C ILE A 105 31.69 -13.93 25.58
N HIS A 106 31.24 -12.68 25.73
CA HIS A 106 32.13 -11.56 26.07
C HIS A 106 32.75 -11.72 27.48
N ARG A 107 31.96 -12.07 28.50
CA ARG A 107 32.46 -12.35 29.86
C ARG A 107 33.46 -13.52 29.89
N ASN A 108 33.21 -14.57 29.11
CA ASN A 108 34.10 -15.71 28.99
C ASN A 108 35.42 -15.34 28.28
N LEU A 109 35.37 -14.54 27.21
CA LEU A 109 36.55 -13.99 26.55
C LEU A 109 37.37 -13.10 27.50
N GLN A 110 36.73 -12.18 28.22
CA GLN A 110 37.39 -11.29 29.18
C GLN A 110 38.06 -12.08 30.33
N THR A 111 37.40 -13.15 30.81
CA THR A 111 37.96 -14.06 31.81
C THR A 111 39.16 -14.84 31.26
N SER A 112 39.11 -15.27 30.00
CA SER A 112 40.22 -15.94 29.31
C SER A 112 41.42 -15.00 29.12
N GLN A 113 41.17 -13.75 28.71
CA GLN A 113 42.19 -12.71 28.58
C GLN A 113 42.87 -12.40 29.92
N GLY A 114 42.10 -12.23 31.00
CA GLY A 114 42.69 -12.02 32.33
C GLY A 114 43.61 -13.17 32.77
N ARG A 115 43.28 -14.42 32.41
CA ARG A 115 44.16 -15.58 32.65
C ARG A 115 45.42 -15.57 31.78
N SER A 116 45.32 -15.23 30.49
CA SER A 116 46.50 -15.17 29.62
C SER A 116 47.43 -14.01 29.98
N GLU A 117 46.90 -12.86 30.39
CA GLU A 117 47.67 -11.73 30.92
C GLU A 117 48.45 -12.11 32.19
N ILE A 118 47.84 -12.84 33.13
CA ILE A 118 48.53 -13.36 34.33
C ILE A 118 49.67 -14.30 33.92
N THR A 119 49.43 -15.25 33.02
CA THR A 119 50.46 -16.17 32.50
C THR A 119 51.62 -15.42 31.84
N VAL A 120 51.33 -14.42 30.99
CA VAL A 120 52.34 -13.58 30.35
C VAL A 120 53.15 -12.80 31.38
N GLN A 121 52.52 -12.21 32.40
CA GLN A 121 53.25 -11.52 33.47
C GLN A 121 54.17 -12.46 34.26
N THR A 122 53.75 -13.71 34.52
CA THR A 122 54.60 -14.71 35.20
C THR A 122 55.80 -15.09 34.34
N LEU A 123 55.59 -15.44 33.07
CA LEU A 123 56.69 -15.72 32.13
C LEU A 123 57.65 -14.52 31.98
N GLN A 124 57.14 -13.29 32.02
CA GLN A 124 57.96 -12.08 32.03
C GLN A 124 58.74 -11.87 33.34
N ARG A 125 58.32 -12.42 34.48
CA ARG A 125 59.12 -12.42 35.72
C ARG A 125 60.21 -13.50 35.64
N ASP A 126 59.84 -14.70 35.23
CA ASP A 126 60.74 -15.85 35.12
C ASP A 126 61.86 -15.59 34.11
N ASN A 127 61.55 -14.99 32.95
CA ASN A 127 62.56 -14.62 31.95
C ASN A 127 63.56 -13.59 32.47
N ARG A 128 63.12 -12.57 33.22
CA ARG A 128 64.03 -11.58 33.84
C ARG A 128 64.94 -12.23 34.90
N TYR A 129 64.40 -13.12 35.71
CA TYR A 129 65.19 -13.89 36.67
C TYR A 129 66.23 -14.79 35.98
N CYS A 130 65.89 -15.41 34.85
CA CYS A 130 66.84 -16.15 34.02
C CYS A 130 67.92 -15.23 33.42
N GLU A 131 67.58 -14.05 32.91
CA GLU A 131 68.54 -13.06 32.40
C GLU A 131 69.51 -12.56 33.48
N GLU A 132 69.04 -12.32 34.71
CA GLU A 132 69.88 -11.95 35.86
C GLU A 132 70.81 -13.11 36.25
N LYS A 133 70.28 -14.34 36.33
CA LYS A 133 71.06 -15.54 36.64
C LYS A 133 72.12 -15.86 35.57
N ILE A 134 71.86 -15.55 34.30
CA ILE A 134 72.85 -15.66 33.22
C ILE A 134 73.99 -14.65 33.45
N LYS A 135 73.69 -13.37 33.71
CA LYS A 135 74.69 -12.33 33.98
C LYS A 135 75.60 -12.67 35.17
N ASP A 136 75.02 -13.24 36.23
CA ASP A 136 75.76 -13.74 37.40
C ASP A 136 76.65 -14.95 37.08
N LEU A 137 76.20 -15.87 36.23
CA LEU A 137 77.00 -17.01 35.78
C LEU A 137 78.14 -16.58 34.86
N GLU A 138 77.91 -15.67 33.91
CA GLU A 138 78.98 -15.08 33.10
C GLU A 138 80.01 -14.31 33.95
N LYS A 139 79.57 -13.63 35.03
CA LYS A 139 80.47 -12.94 35.95
C LYS A 139 81.35 -13.92 36.72
N LYS A 140 80.79 -15.07 37.13
CA LYS A 140 81.56 -16.16 37.76
C LYS A 140 82.52 -16.84 36.79
N LEU A 141 82.09 -17.07 35.54
CA LEU A 141 82.94 -17.62 34.48
C LEU A 141 84.20 -16.75 34.28
N ARG A 142 84.01 -15.44 34.12
CA ARG A 142 85.10 -14.46 33.96
C ARG A 142 86.05 -14.37 35.18
N SER A 143 85.59 -14.74 36.38
CA SER A 143 86.46 -14.87 37.57
C SER A 143 87.32 -16.13 37.49
N LEU A 144 86.69 -17.28 37.19
CA LEU A 144 87.37 -18.57 37.08
C LEU A 144 88.37 -18.62 35.92
N GLU A 145 88.10 -17.93 34.81
CA GLU A 145 89.05 -17.74 33.71
C GLU A 145 90.31 -16.99 34.16
N LEU A 146 90.16 -15.95 34.97
CA LEU A 146 91.24 -15.15 35.55
C LEU A 146 92.05 -15.93 36.60
N GLU A 147 91.36 -16.68 37.48
CA GLU A 147 91.96 -17.55 38.49
C GLU A 147 92.77 -18.69 37.84
N CYS A 148 92.22 -19.34 36.81
CA CYS A 148 92.90 -20.41 36.06
C CYS A 148 94.20 -19.92 35.41
N HIS A 149 94.17 -18.72 34.79
CA HIS A 149 95.36 -18.14 34.15
C HIS A 149 96.44 -17.75 35.18
N SER A 150 96.03 -17.31 36.38
CA SER A 150 96.93 -17.05 37.53
C SER A 150 97.61 -18.33 38.05
N GLU A 151 96.86 -19.43 38.18
CA GLU A 151 97.41 -20.73 38.60
C GLU A 151 98.38 -21.32 37.55
N GLU A 152 98.07 -21.18 36.26
CA GLU A 152 98.96 -21.62 35.18
C GLU A 152 100.29 -20.84 35.17
N GLN A 153 100.23 -19.52 35.43
CA GLN A 153 101.41 -18.67 35.61
C GLN A 153 102.27 -19.08 36.82
N GLN A 154 101.64 -19.46 37.95
CA GLN A 154 102.36 -19.94 39.15
C GLN A 154 103.02 -21.31 38.92
N LYS A 155 102.32 -22.23 38.26
CA LYS A 155 102.81 -23.57 37.92
C LYS A 155 104.08 -23.54 37.07
N GLU A 156 104.16 -22.64 36.09
CA GLU A 156 105.35 -22.50 35.26
C GLU A 156 106.55 -21.92 36.04
N ASN A 157 106.31 -20.92 36.90
CA ASN A 157 107.33 -20.39 37.80
C ASN A 157 107.93 -21.48 38.72
N ALA A 158 107.09 -22.37 39.26
CA ALA A 158 107.54 -23.51 40.07
C ALA A 158 108.36 -24.52 39.24
N ARG A 159 107.98 -24.78 37.99
CA ARG A 159 108.70 -25.68 37.07
C ARG A 159 110.13 -25.20 36.82
N CYS A 160 110.33 -23.90 36.59
CA CYS A 160 111.67 -23.31 36.41
C CYS A 160 112.55 -23.47 37.67
N GLN A 161 111.99 -23.22 38.86
CA GLN A 161 112.73 -23.34 40.12
C GLN A 161 113.20 -24.78 40.39
N PHE A 162 112.36 -25.78 40.11
CA PHE A 162 112.70 -27.19 40.31
C PHE A 162 113.82 -27.66 39.37
N HIS A 163 113.79 -27.22 38.10
CA HIS A 163 114.83 -27.55 37.13
C HIS A 163 116.21 -27.00 37.56
N ASP A 164 116.22 -25.82 38.16
CA ASP A 164 117.44 -25.16 38.65
C ASP A 164 118.00 -25.75 39.95
N LEU A 165 117.17 -26.48 40.72
CA LEU A 165 117.61 -27.28 41.87
C LEU A 165 118.33 -28.57 41.42
N VAL A 166 117.75 -29.30 40.46
CA VAL A 166 118.37 -30.52 39.89
C VAL A 166 119.75 -30.19 39.30
N ARG A 167 119.84 -29.10 38.54
CA ARG A 167 121.08 -28.59 37.96
C ARG A 167 122.19 -28.30 38.99
N ARG A 168 121.81 -27.93 40.22
CA ARG A 168 122.74 -27.71 41.34
C ARG A 168 123.13 -28.99 42.08
N MET A 169 122.22 -29.96 42.19
CA MET A 169 122.55 -31.26 42.80
C MET A 169 123.54 -32.08 41.96
N SER A 170 123.37 -32.10 40.63
CA SER A 170 124.31 -32.79 39.73
C SER A 170 125.72 -32.18 39.70
N ALA A 171 125.89 -30.93 40.15
CA ALA A 171 127.18 -30.26 40.27
C ALA A 171 127.80 -30.35 41.68
N ALA A 172 127.17 -31.07 42.62
CA ALA A 172 127.59 -31.18 44.01
C ALA A 172 127.91 -32.64 44.43
N LEU A 173 127.91 -33.57 43.48
CA LEU A 173 128.07 -35.01 43.67
C LEU A 173 129.16 -35.58 42.74
N GLU A 174 130.29 -34.87 42.66
CA GLU A 174 131.53 -35.35 42.00
C GLU A 174 131.92 -36.71 42.59
N SER A 175 131.81 -37.76 41.79
CA SER A 175 131.79 -39.18 42.21
C SER A 175 132.15 -40.06 41.02
N ASP A 176 133.41 -39.96 40.60
CA ASP A 176 133.85 -40.20 39.22
C ASP A 176 134.78 -41.41 39.02
N PHE A 177 135.04 -41.69 37.73
CA PHE A 177 136.09 -42.57 37.21
C PHE A 177 135.89 -44.09 37.42
N CYS A 178 136.78 -44.89 36.81
CA CYS A 178 136.62 -46.34 36.65
C CYS A 178 137.96 -47.11 36.77
N ASP A 179 137.83 -48.43 36.72
CA ASP A 179 138.82 -49.47 36.37
C ASP A 179 139.79 -50.09 37.42
N THR A 180 139.63 -51.42 37.51
CA THR A 180 140.62 -52.49 37.76
C THR A 180 141.04 -52.95 39.18
N ALA A 181 141.17 -54.29 39.28
CA ALA A 181 142.07 -55.05 40.16
C ALA A 181 141.72 -55.33 41.66
N HIS A 182 140.59 -56.02 41.85
CA HIS A 182 140.51 -57.32 42.56
C HIS A 182 140.50 -57.46 44.11
N THR A 183 139.64 -58.42 44.52
CA THR A 183 139.74 -59.34 45.67
C THR A 183 139.38 -58.89 47.11
N HIS A 184 138.10 -59.17 47.45
CA HIS A 184 137.55 -59.63 48.74
C HIS A 184 136.96 -58.60 49.73
N SER A 185 135.95 -59.07 50.47
CA SER A 185 135.08 -58.35 51.43
C SER A 185 134.09 -57.35 50.80
N PRO A 186 132.88 -57.10 51.38
CA PRO A 186 132.03 -57.93 52.23
C PRO A 186 130.69 -58.30 51.53
N GLU A 187 130.64 -58.22 50.19
CA GLU A 187 129.39 -58.02 49.42
C GLU A 187 128.40 -59.19 49.40
N SER A 188 128.82 -60.44 49.59
CA SER A 188 127.92 -61.60 49.42
C SER A 188 126.77 -61.66 50.43
N LEU A 189 126.93 -61.03 51.60
CA LEU A 189 125.85 -60.82 52.58
C LEU A 189 124.99 -59.59 52.23
N ILE A 190 125.57 -58.56 51.65
CA ILE A 190 124.87 -57.33 51.23
C ILE A 190 123.93 -57.63 50.06
N ILE A 191 124.39 -58.40 49.06
CA ILE A 191 123.58 -58.84 47.91
C ILE A 191 122.31 -59.55 48.39
N LYS A 192 122.44 -60.51 49.33
CA LYS A 192 121.30 -61.29 49.82
C LYS A 192 120.33 -60.50 50.71
N ALA A 193 120.81 -59.44 51.36
CA ALA A 193 119.95 -58.45 52.02
C ALA A 193 119.25 -57.54 51.01
N ALA A 194 119.95 -57.10 49.96
CA ALA A 194 119.42 -56.25 48.90
C ALA A 194 118.32 -56.94 48.09
N GLU A 195 118.46 -58.23 47.78
CA GLU A 195 117.42 -59.07 47.14
C GLU A 195 116.11 -59.06 47.95
N LEU A 196 116.18 -59.27 49.27
CA LEU A 196 115.01 -59.26 50.15
C LEU A 196 114.41 -57.85 50.30
N VAL A 197 115.23 -56.80 50.36
CA VAL A 197 114.75 -55.41 50.41
C VAL A 197 114.10 -54.99 49.08
N GLN A 198 114.64 -55.42 47.93
CA GLN A 198 114.00 -55.22 46.63
C GLN A 198 112.63 -55.91 46.58
N GLU A 199 112.52 -57.17 46.99
CA GLU A 199 111.25 -57.89 46.95
C GLU A 199 110.20 -57.30 47.92
N ILE A 200 110.60 -56.92 49.14
CA ILE A 200 109.72 -56.20 50.07
C ILE A 200 109.26 -54.87 49.49
N THR A 201 110.14 -54.13 48.80
CA THR A 201 109.79 -52.86 48.16
C THR A 201 108.85 -53.08 46.97
N ARG A 202 109.10 -54.10 46.15
CA ARG A 202 108.25 -54.50 45.02
C ARG A 202 106.84 -54.92 45.48
N LEU A 203 106.76 -55.68 46.57
CA LEU A 203 105.49 -56.09 47.18
C LEU A 203 104.74 -54.92 47.83
N LYS A 204 105.43 -54.00 48.51
CA LYS A 204 104.83 -52.75 49.03
C LYS A 204 104.27 -51.89 47.90
N ASN A 205 105.04 -51.63 46.85
CA ASN A 205 104.59 -50.85 45.70
C ASN A 205 103.40 -51.54 45.02
N LYS A 206 103.44 -52.87 44.82
CA LYS A 206 102.30 -53.62 44.28
C LYS A 206 101.04 -53.48 45.16
N CYS A 207 101.20 -53.56 46.49
CA CYS A 207 100.10 -53.41 47.44
C CYS A 207 99.49 -52.00 47.42
N MET A 208 100.33 -50.96 47.38
CA MET A 208 99.93 -49.56 47.29
C MET A 208 99.14 -49.32 46.00
N ASN A 209 99.69 -49.71 44.85
CA ASN A 209 99.01 -49.60 43.55
C ASN A 209 97.67 -50.37 43.52
N THR A 210 97.56 -51.55 44.14
CA THR A 210 96.27 -52.25 44.26
C THR A 210 95.27 -51.54 45.18
N THR A 211 95.74 -50.81 46.19
CA THR A 211 94.90 -50.02 47.10
C THR A 211 94.38 -48.75 46.41
N GLU A 212 95.23 -48.06 45.66
CA GLU A 212 94.88 -46.90 44.84
C GLU A 212 93.90 -47.27 43.71
N ASN A 213 94.15 -48.39 43.02
CA ASN A 213 93.23 -48.93 42.02
C ASN A 213 91.88 -49.32 42.63
N LEU A 214 91.86 -49.95 43.81
CA LEU A 214 90.63 -50.28 44.52
C LEU A 214 89.85 -49.00 44.90
N SER A 215 90.52 -48.01 45.48
CA SER A 215 89.92 -46.72 45.86
C SER A 215 89.31 -45.99 44.64
N THR A 216 90.02 -45.99 43.51
CA THR A 216 89.53 -45.47 42.23
C THR A 216 88.26 -46.21 41.77
N VAL A 217 88.30 -47.54 41.72
CA VAL A 217 87.14 -48.36 41.31
C VAL A 217 85.95 -48.19 42.25
N GLU A 218 86.16 -48.05 43.57
CA GLU A 218 85.06 -47.74 44.50
C GLU A 218 84.48 -46.33 44.30
N GLN A 219 85.29 -45.36 43.85
CA GLN A 219 84.82 -44.01 43.54
C GLN A 219 84.06 -43.97 42.22
N ASP A 220 84.50 -44.72 41.21
CA ASP A 220 83.78 -44.92 39.94
C ASP A 220 82.44 -45.64 40.19
N LEU A 221 82.43 -46.69 41.02
CA LEU A 221 81.21 -47.45 41.35
C LEU A 221 80.21 -46.59 42.13
N ARG A 222 80.67 -45.72 43.04
CA ARG A 222 79.84 -44.67 43.67
C ARG A 222 79.26 -43.71 42.61
N SER A 223 80.11 -43.14 41.76
CA SER A 223 79.70 -42.20 40.71
C SER A 223 78.67 -42.80 39.72
N CYS A 224 78.81 -44.09 39.40
CA CYS A 224 77.85 -44.85 38.60
C CYS A 224 76.51 -45.10 39.31
N ARG A 225 76.49 -45.30 40.64
CA ARG A 225 75.24 -45.37 41.41
C ARG A 225 74.51 -44.03 41.40
N ASP A 226 75.22 -42.94 41.66
CA ASP A 226 74.65 -41.59 41.65
C ASP A 226 74.10 -41.22 40.26
N ALA A 227 74.76 -41.68 39.18
CA ALA A 227 74.26 -41.53 37.81
C ALA A 227 72.99 -42.37 37.55
N LEU A 228 72.94 -43.61 38.04
CA LEU A 228 71.76 -44.48 37.92
C LEU A 228 70.56 -43.98 38.74
N GLU A 229 70.79 -43.40 39.91
CA GLU A 229 69.74 -42.81 40.75
C GLU A 229 69.15 -41.56 40.08
N ARG A 230 69.99 -40.64 39.59
CA ARG A 230 69.56 -39.49 38.77
C ARG A 230 68.74 -39.93 37.56
N SER A 231 69.25 -40.89 36.78
CA SER A 231 68.54 -41.45 35.63
C SER A 231 67.17 -42.06 35.98
N ASN A 232 67.04 -42.68 37.16
CA ASN A 232 65.74 -43.14 37.65
C ASN A 232 64.80 -41.99 38.03
N THR A 233 65.29 -40.93 38.67
CA THR A 233 64.46 -39.75 38.97
C THR A 233 64.01 -39.04 37.70
N ASP A 234 64.87 -38.93 36.67
CA ASP A 234 64.51 -38.37 35.36
C ASP A 234 63.45 -39.22 34.65
N LYS A 235 63.62 -40.54 34.64
CA LYS A 235 62.63 -41.51 34.12
C LYS A 235 61.26 -41.35 34.81
N ASP A 236 61.23 -41.22 36.13
CA ASP A 236 59.98 -41.01 36.88
C ASP A 236 59.35 -39.63 36.62
N ILE A 237 60.16 -38.58 36.39
CA ILE A 237 59.68 -37.25 35.99
C ILE A 237 59.05 -37.32 34.59
N LEU A 238 59.75 -37.93 33.62
CA LEU A 238 59.26 -38.13 32.25
C LEU A 238 57.98 -38.97 32.21
N GLN A 239 57.88 -40.01 33.06
CA GLN A 239 56.68 -40.84 33.16
C GLN A 239 55.47 -40.07 33.70
N ARG A 240 55.68 -39.13 34.66
CA ARG A 240 54.63 -38.21 35.14
C ARG A 240 54.25 -37.15 34.10
N GLN A 241 55.21 -36.66 33.31
CA GLN A 241 54.93 -35.75 32.20
C GLN A 241 54.11 -36.43 31.09
N LEU A 242 54.44 -37.68 30.75
CA LEU A 242 53.72 -38.47 29.77
C LEU A 242 52.27 -38.76 30.20
N SER A 243 52.02 -39.09 31.47
CA SER A 243 50.64 -39.31 31.94
C SER A 243 49.82 -38.02 31.95
N ALA A 244 50.41 -36.86 32.26
CA ALA A 244 49.75 -35.56 32.12
C ALA A 244 49.39 -35.25 30.65
N GLN A 245 50.33 -35.46 29.72
CA GLN A 245 50.11 -35.24 28.29
C GLN A 245 49.02 -36.17 27.72
N LEU A 246 48.91 -37.41 28.19
CA LEU A 246 47.83 -38.33 27.79
C LEU A 246 46.46 -37.82 28.23
N LEU A 247 46.34 -37.30 29.46
CA LEU A 247 45.10 -36.69 29.97
C LEU A 247 44.72 -35.41 29.21
N ASP A 248 45.71 -34.56 28.85
CA ASP A 248 45.48 -33.40 27.98
C ASP A 248 44.97 -33.82 26.59
N ILE A 249 45.54 -34.88 26.00
CA ILE A 249 45.10 -35.44 24.72
C ILE A 249 43.67 -35.99 24.81
N GLU A 250 43.28 -36.62 25.91
CA GLU A 250 41.92 -37.12 26.13
C GLU A 250 40.91 -35.98 26.29
N ARG A 251 41.25 -34.92 27.05
CA ARG A 251 40.42 -33.70 27.13
C ARG A 251 40.23 -33.07 25.76
N LEU A 252 41.30 -32.92 24.96
CA LEU A 252 41.23 -32.34 23.61
C LEU A 252 40.42 -33.19 22.63
N LYS A 253 40.39 -34.53 22.77
CA LYS A 253 39.47 -35.40 22.00
C LYS A 253 38.01 -35.12 22.37
N GLN A 254 37.70 -35.07 23.67
CA GLN A 254 36.35 -34.82 24.16
C GLN A 254 35.83 -33.43 23.76
N GLU A 255 36.69 -32.41 23.83
CA GLU A 255 36.39 -31.04 23.38
C GLU A 255 36.12 -30.99 21.86
N LYS A 256 36.97 -31.66 21.06
CA LYS A 256 36.76 -31.81 19.60
C LYS A 256 35.43 -32.51 19.26
N GLU A 257 35.06 -33.55 20.02
CA GLU A 257 33.79 -34.25 19.82
C GLU A 257 32.58 -33.37 20.17
N SER A 258 32.66 -32.61 21.28
CA SER A 258 31.65 -31.63 21.66
C SER A 258 31.46 -30.55 20.58
N LEU A 259 32.56 -29.95 20.10
CA LEU A 259 32.55 -28.95 19.03
C LEU A 259 32.02 -29.52 17.70
N CYS A 260 32.30 -30.78 17.39
CA CYS A 260 31.76 -31.48 16.21
C CYS A 260 30.23 -31.64 16.29
N VAL A 261 29.71 -32.01 17.47
CA VAL A 261 28.25 -32.08 17.69
C VAL A 261 27.61 -30.69 17.60
N GLN A 262 28.22 -29.67 18.20
CA GLN A 262 27.72 -28.28 18.15
C GLN A 262 27.70 -27.73 16.72
N ASN A 263 28.76 -27.94 15.93
CA ASN A 263 28.80 -27.53 14.53
C ASN A 263 27.67 -28.20 13.72
N ARG A 264 27.42 -29.51 13.93
CA ARG A 264 26.28 -30.23 13.31
C ARG A 264 24.90 -29.74 13.76
N VAL A 265 24.78 -28.98 14.84
CA VAL A 265 23.53 -28.28 15.21
C VAL A 265 23.42 -26.99 14.41
N ILE A 266 24.48 -26.17 14.43
CA ILE A 266 24.55 -24.88 13.71
C ILE A 266 24.35 -25.07 12.19
N GLU A 267 24.89 -26.14 11.60
CA GLU A 267 24.69 -26.50 10.19
C GLU A 267 23.22 -26.79 9.84
N ARG A 268 22.45 -27.39 10.76
CA ARG A 268 21.01 -27.64 10.59
C ARG A 268 20.19 -26.37 10.80
N GLU A 269 20.49 -25.58 11.82
CA GLU A 269 19.86 -24.27 12.04
C GLU A 269 20.09 -23.33 10.84
N LEU A 270 21.29 -23.35 10.26
CA LEU A 270 21.64 -22.62 9.04
C LEU A 270 20.85 -23.12 7.81
N HIS A 271 20.61 -24.43 7.71
CA HIS A 271 19.79 -25.01 6.64
C HIS A 271 18.34 -24.56 6.75
N GLU A 272 17.73 -24.73 7.94
CA GLU A 272 16.36 -24.26 8.20
C GLU A 272 16.21 -22.74 7.95
N ALA A 273 17.19 -21.94 8.35
CA ALA A 273 17.18 -20.50 8.11
C ALA A 273 17.20 -20.15 6.61
N ARG A 274 17.92 -20.92 5.79
CA ARG A 274 17.93 -20.79 4.32
C ARG A 274 16.59 -21.19 3.70
N GLU A 275 15.96 -22.26 4.18
CA GLU A 275 14.62 -22.67 3.72
C GLU A 275 13.55 -21.64 4.10
N LYS A 276 13.56 -21.16 5.35
CA LYS A 276 12.67 -20.09 5.84
C LYS A 276 12.85 -18.80 5.03
N LEU A 277 14.09 -18.41 4.72
CA LEU A 277 14.38 -17.28 3.83
C LEU A 277 13.87 -17.50 2.39
N SER A 278 14.04 -18.71 1.84
CA SER A 278 13.53 -19.09 0.51
C SER A 278 12.00 -19.01 0.44
N HIS A 279 11.30 -19.47 1.48
CA HIS A 279 9.84 -19.37 1.57
C HIS A 279 9.39 -17.91 1.72
N CYS A 280 10.00 -17.12 2.61
CA CYS A 280 9.71 -15.69 2.73
C CYS A 280 9.96 -14.91 1.43
N SER A 281 11.01 -15.25 0.69
CA SER A 281 11.32 -14.65 -0.62
C SER A 281 10.22 -14.96 -1.67
N LYS A 282 9.78 -16.22 -1.77
CA LYS A 282 8.66 -16.60 -2.65
C LYS A 282 7.36 -15.87 -2.28
N ASN A 283 7.04 -15.78 -0.99
CA ASN A 283 5.84 -15.09 -0.52
C ASN A 283 5.92 -13.57 -0.78
N LEU A 284 7.10 -12.96 -0.62
CA LEU A 284 7.34 -11.55 -0.93
C LEU A 284 7.14 -11.26 -2.43
N ASN A 285 7.60 -12.15 -3.31
CA ASN A 285 7.37 -12.01 -4.75
C ASN A 285 5.86 -12.04 -5.07
N VAL A 286 5.11 -13.02 -4.55
CA VAL A 286 3.65 -13.11 -4.73
C VAL A 286 2.92 -11.86 -4.21
N VAL A 287 3.33 -11.33 -3.06
CA VAL A 287 2.78 -10.06 -2.54
C VAL A 287 3.14 -8.88 -3.45
N THR A 288 4.35 -8.84 -3.99
CA THR A 288 4.81 -7.79 -4.91
C THR A 288 4.03 -7.83 -6.23
N ASP A 289 3.82 -9.02 -6.80
CA ASP A 289 3.05 -9.22 -8.03
C ASP A 289 1.57 -8.81 -7.83
N ASN A 290 0.97 -9.16 -6.68
CA ASN A 290 -0.36 -8.72 -6.30
C ASN A 290 -0.45 -7.18 -6.15
N VAL A 291 0.58 -6.53 -5.59
CA VAL A 291 0.65 -5.06 -5.50
C VAL A 291 0.74 -4.44 -6.89
N ASN A 292 1.63 -4.93 -7.75
CA ASN A 292 1.77 -4.47 -9.14
C ASN A 292 0.44 -4.61 -9.92
N GLN A 293 -0.28 -5.73 -9.74
CA GLN A 293 -1.58 -5.95 -10.35
C GLN A 293 -2.65 -4.98 -9.82
N ASN A 294 -2.66 -4.73 -8.50
CA ASN A 294 -3.56 -3.75 -7.89
C ASN A 294 -3.27 -2.31 -8.35
N GLU A 295 -2.00 -1.92 -8.50
CA GLU A 295 -1.62 -0.61 -9.05
C GLU A 295 -2.11 -0.44 -10.51
N SER A 296 -1.97 -1.49 -11.34
CA SER A 296 -2.50 -1.51 -12.70
C SER A 296 -4.03 -1.34 -12.74
N ILE A 297 -4.76 -2.05 -11.88
CA ILE A 297 -6.22 -1.92 -11.73
C ILE A 297 -6.59 -0.49 -11.27
N ILE A 298 -5.86 0.09 -10.31
CA ILE A 298 -6.07 1.46 -9.83
C ILE A 298 -5.82 2.49 -10.95
N ILE A 299 -4.85 2.27 -11.83
CA ILE A 299 -4.60 3.12 -13.00
C ILE A 299 -5.76 3.02 -13.99
N GLN A 300 -6.23 1.82 -14.33
CA GLN A 300 -7.38 1.64 -15.23
C GLN A 300 -8.64 2.30 -14.66
N LEU A 301 -8.95 2.09 -13.38
CA LEU A 301 -10.14 2.67 -12.74
C LEU A 301 -10.09 4.21 -12.68
N LYS A 302 -8.90 4.82 -12.63
CA LYS A 302 -8.73 6.28 -12.72
C LYS A 302 -9.02 6.80 -14.13
N GLU A 303 -8.64 6.07 -15.17
CA GLU A 303 -8.93 6.47 -16.56
C GLU A 303 -10.41 6.25 -16.92
N ASP A 304 -10.99 5.13 -16.48
CA ASP A 304 -12.43 4.87 -16.58
C ASP A 304 -13.26 5.96 -15.88
N LEU A 305 -12.78 6.47 -14.73
CA LEU A 305 -13.42 7.58 -14.03
C LEU A 305 -13.31 8.89 -14.82
N ARG A 306 -12.12 9.25 -15.34
CA ARG A 306 -11.95 10.42 -16.22
C ARG A 306 -12.89 10.39 -17.41
N HIS A 307 -12.96 9.26 -18.13
CA HIS A 307 -13.85 9.15 -19.30
C HIS A 307 -15.34 9.24 -18.92
N ARG A 308 -15.73 8.84 -17.70
CA ARG A 308 -17.08 9.07 -17.18
C ARG A 308 -17.32 10.53 -16.85
N ASP A 309 -16.36 11.23 -16.24
CA ASP A 309 -16.44 12.66 -15.94
C ASP A 309 -16.50 13.50 -17.22
N GLU A 310 -15.65 13.20 -18.21
CA GLU A 310 -15.68 13.83 -19.56
C GLU A 310 -17.03 13.61 -20.27
N LYS A 311 -17.64 12.43 -20.09
CA LYS A 311 -18.96 12.12 -20.66
C LYS A 311 -20.07 12.86 -19.91
N TYR A 312 -19.98 12.95 -18.58
CA TYR A 312 -20.92 13.70 -17.75
C TYR A 312 -20.87 15.21 -18.05
N GLN A 313 -19.67 15.78 -18.17
CA GLN A 313 -19.48 17.19 -18.54
C GLN A 313 -20.06 17.51 -19.93
N ARG A 314 -19.87 16.63 -20.93
CA ARG A 314 -20.50 16.76 -22.25
C ARG A 314 -22.02 16.71 -22.16
N LEU A 315 -22.58 15.69 -21.51
CA LEU A 315 -24.04 15.55 -21.35
C LEU A 315 -24.67 16.71 -20.57
N HIS A 316 -23.97 17.26 -19.57
CA HIS A 316 -24.42 18.41 -18.80
C HIS A 316 -24.37 19.72 -19.63
N ALA A 317 -23.39 19.86 -20.53
CA ALA A 317 -23.37 20.95 -21.50
C ALA A 317 -24.49 20.81 -22.56
N GLU A 318 -24.71 19.61 -23.09
CA GLU A 318 -25.82 19.31 -24.02
C GLU A 318 -27.19 19.59 -23.38
N TYR A 319 -27.40 19.19 -22.13
CA TYR A 319 -28.58 19.54 -21.35
C TYR A 319 -28.73 21.06 -21.22
N ARG A 320 -27.68 21.79 -20.80
CA ARG A 320 -27.75 23.26 -20.66
C ARG A 320 -28.08 23.96 -21.97
N ASN A 321 -27.41 23.60 -23.06
CA ASN A 321 -27.68 24.13 -24.40
C ASN A 321 -29.13 23.87 -24.84
N THR A 322 -29.70 22.71 -24.46
CA THR A 322 -31.11 22.36 -24.72
C THR A 322 -32.06 23.24 -23.88
N MET A 323 -31.76 23.47 -22.61
CA MET A 323 -32.53 24.36 -21.73
C MET A 323 -32.49 25.82 -22.21
N GLU A 324 -31.32 26.31 -22.63
CA GLU A 324 -31.15 27.63 -23.24
C GLU A 324 -31.96 27.75 -24.55
N SER A 325 -31.91 26.73 -25.42
CA SER A 325 -32.69 26.68 -26.66
C SER A 325 -34.21 26.72 -26.40
N LEU A 326 -34.70 25.96 -25.42
CA LEU A 326 -36.12 25.96 -25.04
C LEU A 326 -36.55 27.30 -24.44
N ALA A 327 -35.73 27.91 -23.59
CA ALA A 327 -35.99 29.22 -23.01
C ALA A 327 -36.04 30.34 -24.07
N ILE A 328 -35.15 30.30 -25.07
CA ILE A 328 -35.17 31.23 -26.21
C ILE A 328 -36.46 31.06 -27.02
N LEU A 329 -36.87 29.82 -27.33
CA LEU A 329 -38.10 29.53 -28.10
C LEU A 329 -39.40 29.90 -27.35
N LEU A 330 -39.40 29.88 -26.02
CA LEU A 330 -40.55 30.26 -25.18
C LEU A 330 -40.56 31.75 -24.79
N SER A 331 -39.46 32.46 -25.02
CA SER A 331 -39.34 33.90 -24.81
C SER A 331 -40.05 34.70 -25.91
N LEU A 332 -40.60 35.85 -25.52
CA LEU A 332 -41.24 36.82 -26.40
C LEU A 332 -40.60 38.21 -26.17
N PRO A 333 -40.69 39.16 -27.12
CA PRO A 333 -40.20 40.52 -26.92
C PRO A 333 -40.77 41.25 -25.68
N THR A 334 -41.92 40.79 -25.19
CA THR A 334 -42.60 41.30 -23.98
C THR A 334 -42.39 40.44 -22.74
N ARG A 335 -41.75 39.27 -22.84
CA ARG A 335 -41.51 38.36 -21.71
C ARG A 335 -40.32 37.43 -21.97
N PHE A 336 -39.25 37.63 -21.21
CA PHE A 336 -38.12 36.71 -21.13
C PHE A 336 -38.49 35.45 -20.33
N VAL A 337 -37.83 34.33 -20.67
CA VAL A 337 -37.87 33.06 -19.94
C VAL A 337 -36.44 32.65 -19.65
N GLU A 338 -36.12 32.35 -18.39
CA GLU A 338 -34.80 31.85 -18.01
C GLU A 338 -34.60 30.38 -18.41
N ALA A 339 -33.35 29.98 -18.66
CA ALA A 339 -32.92 28.63 -19.03
C ALA A 339 -32.96 27.61 -17.87
N HIS A 340 -34.05 27.62 -17.10
CA HIS A 340 -34.26 26.79 -15.92
C HIS A 340 -35.53 25.93 -16.05
N GLU A 341 -35.56 24.76 -15.40
CA GLU A 341 -36.61 23.78 -15.64
C GLU A 341 -37.98 24.20 -15.11
N SER A 342 -38.02 24.92 -13.98
CA SER A 342 -39.26 25.52 -13.46
C SER A 342 -39.81 26.57 -14.43
N THR A 343 -39.04 27.60 -14.77
CA THR A 343 -39.47 28.73 -15.61
C THR A 343 -39.97 28.29 -16.99
N ILE A 344 -39.29 27.31 -17.60
CA ILE A 344 -39.72 26.69 -18.86
C ILE A 344 -41.05 25.94 -18.69
N LYS A 345 -41.18 25.08 -17.67
CA LYS A 345 -42.42 24.32 -17.41
C LYS A 345 -43.59 25.24 -17.05
N ASP A 346 -43.34 26.29 -16.29
CA ASP A 346 -44.33 27.27 -15.86
C ASP A 346 -44.84 28.05 -17.08
N ARG A 347 -43.95 28.52 -17.97
CA ARG A 347 -44.35 29.18 -19.22
C ARG A 347 -45.13 28.27 -20.16
N ILE A 348 -44.78 26.98 -20.25
CA ILE A 348 -45.55 26.00 -21.03
C ILE A 348 -46.96 25.83 -20.45
N ARG A 349 -47.11 25.74 -19.11
CA ARG A 349 -48.44 25.62 -18.46
C ARG A 349 -49.32 26.84 -18.71
N GLU A 350 -48.76 28.05 -18.69
CA GLU A 350 -49.48 29.28 -19.08
C GLU A 350 -49.96 29.22 -20.53
N ILE A 351 -49.08 28.91 -21.50
CA ILE A 351 -49.43 28.86 -22.92
C ILE A 351 -50.54 27.82 -23.19
N LEU A 352 -50.53 26.70 -22.45
CA LEU A 352 -51.61 25.71 -22.51
C LEU A 352 -52.93 26.22 -21.92
N SER A 353 -52.90 27.06 -20.89
CA SER A 353 -54.10 27.72 -20.35
C SER A 353 -54.63 28.77 -21.32
N ASP A 354 -53.76 29.68 -21.81
CA ASP A 354 -54.09 30.69 -22.82
C ASP A 354 -54.77 30.06 -24.04
N ASN A 355 -54.22 28.93 -24.53
CA ASN A 355 -54.77 28.20 -25.67
C ASN A 355 -56.11 27.50 -25.36
N LYS A 356 -56.28 26.98 -24.14
CA LYS A 356 -57.57 26.40 -23.70
C LYS A 356 -58.66 27.46 -23.65
N ASP A 357 -58.36 28.62 -23.07
CA ASP A 357 -59.30 29.75 -22.97
C ASP A 357 -59.60 30.33 -24.36
N LYS A 358 -58.62 30.31 -25.29
CA LYS A 358 -58.84 30.63 -26.70
C LYS A 358 -59.71 29.60 -27.42
N SER A 359 -59.60 28.31 -27.13
CA SER A 359 -60.51 27.29 -27.68
C SER A 359 -61.95 27.54 -27.21
N VAL A 360 -62.15 27.76 -25.91
CA VAL A 360 -63.48 28.10 -25.34
C VAL A 360 -64.03 29.39 -25.97
N GLN A 361 -63.19 30.40 -26.22
CA GLN A 361 -63.59 31.62 -26.94
C GLN A 361 -63.98 31.34 -28.40
N ILE A 362 -63.27 30.45 -29.10
CA ILE A 362 -63.59 30.04 -30.48
C ILE A 362 -64.89 29.26 -30.54
N ASP A 363 -65.13 28.34 -29.61
CA ASP A 363 -66.36 27.54 -29.56
C ASP A 363 -67.57 28.41 -29.21
N ALA A 364 -67.44 29.34 -28.26
CA ALA A 364 -68.49 30.35 -28.00
C ALA A 364 -68.75 31.31 -29.19
N LEU A 365 -67.77 31.52 -30.08
CA LEU A 365 -67.95 32.26 -31.33
C LEU A 365 -68.60 31.39 -32.42
N ARG A 366 -68.29 30.09 -32.49
CA ARG A 366 -68.96 29.11 -33.36
C ARG A 366 -70.44 28.98 -33.02
N ASP A 367 -70.79 28.90 -31.74
CA ASP A 367 -72.19 28.82 -31.31
C ASP A 367 -72.99 30.09 -31.65
N LYS A 368 -72.37 31.27 -31.48
CA LYS A 368 -72.95 32.53 -31.96
C LYS A 368 -73.14 32.55 -33.47
N LEU A 369 -72.12 32.15 -34.23
CA LEU A 369 -72.20 32.06 -35.69
C LEU A 369 -73.27 31.06 -36.16
N ASN A 370 -73.43 29.93 -35.47
CA ASN A 370 -74.49 28.95 -35.72
C ASN A 370 -75.88 29.55 -35.44
N MET A 371 -76.04 30.29 -34.35
CA MET A 371 -77.32 30.93 -34.00
C MET A 371 -77.69 32.05 -34.99
N GLU A 372 -76.74 32.91 -35.36
CA GLU A 372 -76.93 33.92 -36.42
C GLU A 372 -77.21 33.25 -37.78
N SER A 373 -76.54 32.15 -38.12
CA SER A 373 -76.81 31.40 -39.36
C SER A 373 -78.20 30.78 -39.38
N GLN A 374 -78.70 30.28 -38.24
CA GLN A 374 -80.09 29.83 -38.12
C GLN A 374 -81.08 30.98 -38.24
N GLN A 375 -80.79 32.14 -37.64
CA GLN A 375 -81.62 33.33 -37.75
C GLN A 375 -81.68 33.84 -39.19
N LEU A 376 -80.53 33.93 -39.86
CA LEU A 376 -80.42 34.26 -41.28
C LEU A 376 -81.22 33.27 -42.14
N GLY A 377 -81.06 31.96 -41.92
CA GLY A 377 -81.82 30.93 -42.62
C GLY A 377 -83.34 31.05 -42.46
N ARG A 378 -83.83 31.41 -41.27
CA ARG A 378 -85.25 31.71 -41.03
C ARG A 378 -85.69 32.96 -41.82
N THR A 379 -84.90 34.03 -41.82
CA THR A 379 -85.22 35.25 -42.59
C THR A 379 -85.17 35.03 -44.10
N ALA A 380 -84.23 34.21 -44.59
CA ALA A 380 -84.13 33.82 -46.00
C ALA A 380 -85.35 33.00 -46.43
N HIS A 381 -85.78 32.02 -45.61
CA HIS A 381 -86.98 31.24 -45.91
C HIS A 381 -88.27 32.10 -45.96
N LEU A 382 -88.40 33.08 -45.05
CA LEU A 382 -89.50 34.06 -45.10
C LEU A 382 -89.42 34.96 -46.34
N HIS A 383 -88.21 35.35 -46.76
CA HIS A 383 -87.99 36.14 -47.97
C HIS A 383 -88.29 35.34 -49.25
N ASP A 384 -87.88 34.06 -49.32
CA ASP A 384 -88.22 33.16 -50.42
C ASP A 384 -89.73 32.90 -50.49
N GLN A 385 -90.41 32.73 -49.36
CA GLN A 385 -91.88 32.62 -49.32
C GLN A 385 -92.55 33.90 -49.85
N ALA A 386 -92.03 35.08 -49.51
CA ALA A 386 -92.50 36.35 -50.06
C ALA A 386 -92.21 36.46 -51.58
N ASN A 387 -91.02 36.08 -52.03
CA ASN A 387 -90.63 36.10 -53.45
C ASN A 387 -91.44 35.11 -54.29
N THR A 388 -91.75 33.92 -53.77
CA THR A 388 -92.67 32.97 -54.42
C THR A 388 -94.08 33.56 -54.53
N ARG A 389 -94.56 34.27 -53.50
CA ARG A 389 -95.85 34.96 -53.55
C ARG A 389 -95.85 36.12 -54.55
N VAL A 390 -94.74 36.85 -54.70
CA VAL A 390 -94.56 37.85 -55.77
C VAL A 390 -94.59 37.18 -57.14
N ARG A 391 -93.83 36.10 -57.36
CA ARG A 391 -93.82 35.37 -58.65
C ARG A 391 -95.20 34.84 -59.05
N ILE A 392 -95.99 34.33 -58.10
CA ILE A 392 -97.37 33.90 -58.39
C ILE A 392 -98.22 35.07 -58.90
N LEU A 393 -98.10 36.26 -58.29
CA LEU A 393 -98.79 37.47 -58.73
C LEU A 393 -98.23 38.00 -60.08
N GLU A 394 -96.93 37.83 -60.34
CA GLU A 394 -96.32 38.14 -61.63
C GLU A 394 -96.77 37.17 -62.73
N ASP A 395 -96.92 35.87 -62.45
CA ASP A 395 -97.42 34.88 -63.38
C ASP A 395 -98.93 35.03 -63.64
N GLU A 396 -99.71 35.44 -62.64
CA GLU A 396 -101.09 35.89 -62.82
C GLU A 396 -101.16 37.13 -63.72
N ARG A 397 -100.28 38.13 -63.51
CA ARG A 397 -100.15 39.31 -64.39
C ARG A 397 -99.76 38.92 -65.81
N ASN A 398 -98.72 38.10 -65.97
CA ASN A 398 -98.23 37.59 -67.25
C ASN A 398 -99.32 36.78 -67.98
N MET A 399 -100.13 35.99 -67.27
CA MET A 399 -101.24 35.25 -67.89
C MET A 399 -102.38 36.17 -68.32
N LEU A 400 -102.68 37.24 -67.58
CA LEU A 400 -103.67 38.24 -67.98
C LEU A 400 -103.18 39.05 -69.20
N GLU A 401 -101.91 39.45 -69.22
CA GLU A 401 -101.26 40.11 -70.37
C GLU A 401 -101.20 39.18 -71.59
N ALA A 402 -100.86 37.90 -71.42
CA ALA A 402 -100.85 36.92 -72.50
C ALA A 402 -102.27 36.63 -73.04
N LYS A 403 -103.30 36.67 -72.19
CA LYS A 403 -104.70 36.63 -72.64
C LYS A 403 -105.09 37.88 -73.41
N LEU A 404 -104.67 39.07 -72.96
CA LEU A 404 -104.89 40.34 -73.64
C LEU A 404 -104.22 40.34 -75.02
N HIS A 405 -102.91 40.10 -75.08
CA HIS A 405 -102.15 39.98 -76.33
C HIS A 405 -102.64 38.86 -77.23
N LYS A 406 -103.16 37.75 -76.69
CA LYS A 406 -103.81 36.72 -77.51
C LYS A 406 -105.10 37.24 -78.16
N LEU A 407 -105.94 37.97 -77.44
CA LEU A 407 -107.16 38.57 -78.00
C LEU A 407 -106.84 39.67 -79.04
N GLU A 408 -105.82 40.48 -78.78
CA GLU A 408 -105.29 41.45 -79.76
C GLU A 408 -104.70 40.76 -81.00
N ALA A 409 -103.97 39.66 -80.82
CA ALA A 409 -103.42 38.86 -81.92
C ALA A 409 -104.49 38.09 -82.69
N GLU A 410 -105.54 37.58 -82.04
CA GLU A 410 -106.69 36.97 -82.70
C GLU A 410 -107.49 38.01 -83.50
N LEU A 411 -107.66 39.23 -82.97
CA LEU A 411 -108.25 40.35 -83.71
C LEU A 411 -107.42 40.70 -84.95
N ASN A 412 -106.12 40.96 -84.78
CA ASN A 412 -105.19 41.24 -85.88
C ASN A 412 -105.11 40.08 -86.89
N ALA A 413 -105.19 38.82 -86.44
CA ALA A 413 -105.18 37.66 -87.32
C ALA A 413 -106.48 37.49 -88.11
N GLN A 414 -107.64 37.87 -87.57
CA GLN A 414 -108.88 37.96 -88.35
C GLN A 414 -108.78 39.05 -89.43
N GLU A 415 -108.15 40.19 -89.12
CA GLU A 415 -107.92 41.25 -90.11
C GLU A 415 -106.94 40.81 -91.22
N VAL A 416 -105.80 40.21 -90.84
CA VAL A 416 -104.78 39.74 -91.78
C VAL A 416 -105.22 38.50 -92.56
N SER A 417 -105.98 37.57 -91.97
CA SER A 417 -106.53 36.42 -92.69
C SER A 417 -107.49 36.87 -93.80
N ARG A 418 -108.35 37.85 -93.50
CA ARG A 418 -109.26 38.51 -94.46
C ARG A 418 -108.51 39.19 -95.62
N ASP A 419 -107.26 39.61 -95.43
CA ASP A 419 -106.41 40.22 -96.48
C ASP A 419 -105.44 39.24 -97.16
N ASN A 420 -105.01 38.16 -96.50
CA ASN A 420 -104.19 37.12 -97.12
C ASN A 420 -105.03 36.17 -97.96
N LEU A 421 -106.29 35.87 -97.59
CA LEU A 421 -107.25 35.18 -98.47
C LEU A 421 -107.54 35.97 -99.76
N ARG A 422 -107.32 37.31 -99.76
CA ARG A 422 -107.35 38.14 -100.97
C ARG A 422 -106.05 38.04 -101.79
N LYS A 423 -104.89 37.83 -101.16
CA LYS A 423 -103.57 37.76 -101.81
C LYS A 423 -103.18 36.37 -102.30
N ASP A 424 -103.37 35.33 -101.51
CA ASP A 424 -102.88 33.99 -101.85
C ASP A 424 -103.65 33.36 -103.02
N LYS A 425 -104.92 33.76 -103.18
CA LYS A 425 -105.72 33.53 -104.39
C LYS A 425 -105.06 34.07 -105.68
N ALA A 426 -104.21 35.10 -105.58
CA ALA A 426 -103.41 35.62 -106.70
C ALA A 426 -102.00 35.01 -106.75
N ASN A 427 -101.35 34.80 -105.59
CA ASN A 427 -99.96 34.34 -105.53
C ASN A 427 -99.77 32.86 -105.87
N PHE A 428 -100.69 31.97 -105.47
CA PHE A 428 -100.53 30.52 -105.66
C PHE A 428 -100.51 30.14 -107.16
N VAL A 429 -101.28 30.87 -107.97
CA VAL A 429 -101.28 30.80 -109.43
C VAL A 429 -99.89 31.14 -110.01
N ALA A 430 -99.24 32.19 -109.50
CA ALA A 430 -97.98 32.70 -110.03
C ALA A 430 -96.72 31.92 -109.57
N PHE A 431 -96.79 31.15 -108.48
CA PHE A 431 -95.63 30.39 -107.97
C PHE A 431 -95.40 29.07 -108.73
N LEU A 432 -96.46 28.31 -108.98
CA LEU A 432 -96.37 27.01 -109.67
C LEU A 432 -95.78 27.16 -111.08
N GLU A 433 -96.19 28.21 -111.79
CA GLU A 433 -95.63 28.62 -113.08
C GLU A 433 -94.10 28.85 -113.07
N ARG A 434 -93.52 29.17 -111.91
CA ARG A 434 -92.14 29.66 -111.77
C ARG A 434 -91.19 28.61 -111.18
N LEU A 435 -91.67 27.70 -110.33
CA LEU A 435 -90.83 26.63 -109.77
C LEU A 435 -90.36 25.67 -110.88
N SER A 436 -91.21 25.36 -111.86
CA SER A 436 -90.85 24.58 -113.05
C SER A 436 -89.59 25.11 -113.74
N ARG A 437 -89.62 26.41 -114.08
CA ARG A 437 -88.61 27.14 -114.86
C ARG A 437 -87.25 27.30 -114.17
N THR A 438 -87.09 26.76 -112.97
CA THR A 438 -85.89 26.92 -112.12
C THR A 438 -85.13 25.60 -111.92
N LEU A 439 -85.69 24.48 -112.38
CA LEU A 439 -85.12 23.14 -112.17
C LEU A 439 -84.72 22.42 -113.48
N ASN A 440 -84.83 23.10 -114.63
CA ASN A 440 -84.61 22.57 -115.99
C ASN A 440 -85.44 21.31 -116.29
N MET A 441 -86.73 21.36 -115.98
CA MET A 441 -87.71 20.27 -116.20
C MET A 441 -88.90 20.76 -117.07
N ASP A 442 -88.62 21.65 -118.04
CA ASP A 442 -89.65 22.48 -118.69
C ASP A 442 -90.24 21.93 -120.00
N GLU A 443 -89.74 20.81 -120.52
CA GLU A 443 -90.21 20.22 -121.80
C GLU A 443 -91.18 19.03 -121.62
N LEU A 444 -91.73 18.79 -120.41
CA LEU A 444 -92.54 17.59 -120.12
C LEU A 444 -93.84 17.82 -119.34
N THR A 445 -94.25 19.08 -119.13
CA THR A 445 -95.26 19.45 -118.10
C THR A 445 -96.47 20.24 -118.61
N GLN A 446 -96.70 20.32 -119.93
CA GLN A 446 -97.78 21.17 -120.48
C GLN A 446 -99.19 20.51 -120.50
N ASP A 447 -99.28 19.17 -120.45
CA ASP A 447 -100.54 18.41 -120.48
C ASP A 447 -100.79 17.55 -119.22
N ILE A 448 -100.06 17.78 -118.12
CA ILE A 448 -100.20 17.02 -116.86
C ILE A 448 -100.43 17.97 -115.69
N GLY A 449 -101.39 17.63 -114.82
CA GLY A 449 -101.84 18.47 -113.70
C GLY A 449 -100.80 18.71 -112.60
N ILE A 450 -101.07 19.75 -111.81
CA ILE A 450 -100.19 20.39 -110.80
C ILE A 450 -99.56 19.41 -109.78
N GLU A 451 -100.18 18.27 -109.51
CA GLU A 451 -99.84 17.39 -108.37
C GLU A 451 -98.57 16.55 -108.55
N LEU A 452 -98.04 16.40 -109.78
CA LEU A 452 -96.90 15.51 -110.08
C LEU A 452 -95.52 16.21 -110.14
N HIS A 453 -95.43 17.51 -109.82
CA HIS A 453 -94.18 18.29 -109.96
C HIS A 453 -93.11 17.96 -108.89
N THR A 454 -93.53 17.49 -107.70
CA THR A 454 -92.71 17.56 -106.48
C THR A 454 -91.65 16.46 -106.30
N GLU A 455 -91.82 15.27 -106.86
CA GLU A 455 -91.02 14.10 -106.47
C GLU A 455 -89.63 14.04 -107.15
N SER A 456 -89.50 14.52 -108.39
CA SER A 456 -88.29 14.37 -109.21
C SER A 456 -87.03 15.08 -108.68
N ILE A 457 -87.18 15.93 -107.65
CA ILE A 457 -86.11 16.78 -107.11
C ILE A 457 -85.19 16.00 -106.15
N ILE A 458 -85.69 14.93 -105.52
CA ILE A 458 -85.07 14.33 -104.32
C ILE A 458 -83.83 13.45 -104.64
N HIS A 459 -83.85 12.68 -105.74
CA HIS A 459 -82.77 11.72 -106.09
C HIS A 459 -81.38 12.33 -106.33
N ARG A 460 -81.24 13.67 -106.39
CA ARG A 460 -79.94 14.32 -106.59
C ARG A 460 -79.08 14.40 -105.32
N ALA A 461 -79.64 14.10 -104.14
CA ALA A 461 -78.96 14.28 -102.85
C ALA A 461 -78.01 13.13 -102.44
N GLU A 462 -78.16 11.93 -103.02
CA GLU A 462 -77.60 10.69 -102.45
C GLU A 462 -76.12 10.39 -102.85
N GLN A 463 -75.49 11.26 -103.65
CA GLN A 463 -74.25 10.91 -104.38
C GLN A 463 -72.91 11.15 -103.65
N LEU A 464 -72.92 11.58 -102.38
CA LEU A 464 -71.73 12.16 -101.69
C LEU A 464 -71.31 11.45 -100.37
N ALA A 465 -71.12 10.12 -100.36
CA ALA A 465 -70.66 9.38 -99.16
C ALA A 465 -69.74 8.15 -99.43
N ARG A 466 -68.46 8.19 -98.98
CA ARG A 466 -67.37 7.15 -98.91
C ARG A 466 -66.13 7.74 -98.15
N LEU A 467 -65.06 7.07 -97.66
CA LEU A 467 -64.60 5.66 -97.63
C LEU A 467 -63.71 5.33 -96.36
N GLU A 468 -62.66 4.50 -96.45
CA GLU A 468 -62.00 3.68 -95.38
C GLU A 468 -60.44 3.56 -95.54
N SER A 469 -59.61 2.88 -94.70
CA SER A 469 -59.54 2.55 -93.24
C SER A 469 -58.32 1.62 -92.90
N ASP A 470 -57.89 1.48 -91.62
CA ASP A 470 -57.24 0.30 -90.96
C ASP A 470 -55.88 -0.30 -91.46
N LYS A 471 -55.15 -1.30 -90.86
CA LYS A 471 -54.83 -1.87 -89.50
C LYS A 471 -53.62 -2.89 -89.62
N ILE A 472 -53.20 -3.73 -88.64
CA ILE A 472 -52.33 -3.46 -87.44
C ILE A 472 -51.67 -4.75 -86.81
N VAL A 473 -50.45 -4.68 -86.24
CA VAL A 473 -49.87 -5.47 -85.06
C VAL A 473 -49.27 -6.93 -85.15
N ASP A 474 -48.09 -7.15 -84.48
CA ASP A 474 -47.51 -8.34 -83.73
C ASP A 474 -47.29 -9.80 -84.30
N LYS A 475 -46.56 -10.82 -83.71
CA LYS A 475 -45.67 -10.99 -82.49
C LYS A 475 -44.71 -12.25 -82.45
N THR A 476 -43.60 -12.13 -81.68
CA THR A 476 -42.80 -13.09 -80.81
C THR A 476 -42.45 -14.60 -81.08
N ALA A 477 -41.12 -14.88 -81.10
CA ALA A 477 -40.30 -15.65 -80.11
C ALA A 477 -39.88 -17.16 -80.21
N VAL A 478 -38.70 -17.43 -79.59
CA VAL A 478 -38.04 -18.72 -79.18
C VAL A 478 -37.28 -19.55 -80.24
N VAL A 479 -36.01 -19.94 -79.92
CA VAL A 479 -35.28 -21.21 -80.25
C VAL A 479 -33.81 -21.20 -79.69
N TYR A 480 -33.65 -20.82 -78.42
CA TYR A 480 -32.32 -20.50 -77.82
C TYR A 480 -31.48 -21.73 -77.35
N GLN A 481 -31.43 -22.84 -78.09
CA GLN A 481 -30.91 -24.13 -77.56
C GLN A 481 -29.78 -24.84 -78.34
N LEU A 482 -29.54 -24.58 -79.63
CA LEU A 482 -28.71 -25.49 -80.44
C LEU A 482 -27.20 -25.17 -80.56
N GLN A 483 -26.77 -23.92 -80.40
CA GLN A 483 -25.41 -23.51 -80.80
C GLN A 483 -24.30 -23.75 -79.75
N ARG A 484 -24.62 -24.10 -78.49
CA ARG A 484 -23.62 -24.30 -77.43
C ARG A 484 -22.75 -25.59 -77.60
N ARG A 485 -23.08 -26.45 -78.57
CA ARG A 485 -22.45 -27.80 -78.73
C ARG A 485 -21.22 -27.85 -79.66
N ILE A 486 -20.86 -26.76 -80.33
CA ILE A 486 -19.81 -26.74 -81.37
C ILE A 486 -18.37 -26.53 -80.84
N ARG A 487 -18.19 -26.00 -79.62
CA ARG A 487 -16.87 -25.50 -79.16
C ARG A 487 -15.87 -26.55 -78.64
N ILE A 488 -16.32 -27.71 -78.16
CA ILE A 488 -15.50 -28.60 -77.29
C ILE A 488 -14.68 -29.66 -78.06
N LEU A 489 -14.98 -29.94 -79.34
CA LEU A 489 -14.35 -31.03 -80.10
C LEU A 489 -13.08 -30.64 -80.89
N ARG A 490 -12.50 -29.45 -80.69
CA ARG A 490 -11.31 -28.98 -81.46
C ARG A 490 -9.95 -29.20 -80.79
N GLU A 491 -9.89 -29.45 -79.48
CA GLU A 491 -8.61 -29.40 -78.73
C GLU A 491 -7.91 -30.77 -78.55
N GLN A 492 -8.54 -31.89 -78.90
CA GLN A 492 -7.97 -33.23 -78.66
C GLN A 492 -6.97 -33.71 -79.75
N LEU A 493 -6.82 -32.99 -80.87
CA LEU A 493 -6.08 -33.49 -82.04
C LEU A 493 -4.55 -33.31 -81.94
N GLN A 494 -4.05 -32.25 -81.29
CA GLN A 494 -2.63 -31.84 -81.33
C GLN A 494 -1.65 -32.67 -80.48
N ARG A 495 -2.10 -33.72 -79.77
CA ARG A 495 -1.26 -34.43 -78.76
C ARG A 495 -0.60 -35.73 -79.23
N LYS A 496 -0.78 -36.15 -80.49
CA LYS A 496 -0.26 -37.47 -80.95
C LYS A 496 1.04 -37.43 -81.77
N ASP A 497 1.32 -36.35 -82.51
CA ASP A 497 2.46 -36.32 -83.43
C ASP A 497 3.83 -36.28 -82.71
N LEU A 498 3.90 -35.60 -81.56
CA LEU A 498 5.11 -35.47 -80.74
C LEU A 498 5.73 -36.81 -80.30
N HIS A 499 4.95 -37.89 -80.30
CA HIS A 499 5.35 -39.16 -79.68
C HIS A 499 6.22 -40.07 -80.58
N LEU A 500 6.19 -39.85 -81.90
CA LEU A 500 6.82 -40.75 -82.88
C LEU A 500 8.32 -40.48 -83.09
N ASP A 501 8.75 -39.22 -83.16
CA ASP A 501 10.16 -38.84 -83.35
C ASP A 501 11.05 -39.27 -82.18
N LEU A 502 10.48 -39.32 -80.97
CA LEU A 502 11.14 -39.79 -79.74
C LEU A 502 11.64 -41.23 -79.82
N LEU A 503 11.02 -42.09 -80.64
CA LEU A 503 11.39 -43.50 -80.76
C LEU A 503 12.52 -43.73 -81.76
N ARG A 504 12.59 -42.95 -82.85
CA ARG A 504 13.65 -43.11 -83.87
C ARG A 504 15.02 -42.64 -83.38
N ARG A 505 15.06 -41.57 -82.56
CA ARG A 505 16.30 -41.13 -81.89
C ARG A 505 16.87 -42.17 -80.90
N LYS A 506 16.03 -43.01 -80.28
CA LYS A 506 16.50 -44.00 -79.28
C LYS A 506 17.40 -45.09 -79.89
N LEU A 507 17.12 -45.54 -81.11
CA LEU A 507 17.82 -46.69 -81.68
C LEU A 507 19.30 -46.37 -82.01
N SER A 508 19.54 -45.24 -82.68
CA SER A 508 20.90 -44.81 -83.05
C SER A 508 21.84 -44.55 -81.85
N VAL A 509 21.29 -44.31 -80.66
CA VAL A 509 22.06 -44.11 -79.41
C VAL A 509 22.50 -45.45 -78.80
N GLN A 510 21.80 -46.54 -79.12
CA GLN A 510 22.01 -47.87 -78.52
C GLN A 510 23.33 -48.52 -78.97
N ASP A 511 23.70 -48.36 -80.25
CA ASP A 511 24.85 -49.05 -80.85
C ASP A 511 26.19 -48.36 -80.57
N GLU A 512 26.23 -47.02 -80.59
CA GLU A 512 27.42 -46.24 -80.18
C GLU A 512 27.78 -46.56 -78.73
N SER A 513 26.75 -46.69 -77.87
CA SER A 513 26.86 -47.12 -76.48
C SER A 513 27.52 -48.49 -76.31
N CYS A 514 27.50 -49.40 -77.30
CA CYS A 514 28.20 -50.69 -77.23
C CYS A 514 29.72 -50.53 -77.30
N ARG A 515 30.25 -49.72 -78.23
CA ARG A 515 31.71 -49.48 -78.36
C ARG A 515 32.25 -48.61 -77.24
N VAL A 516 31.53 -47.54 -76.91
CA VAL A 516 31.89 -46.62 -75.82
C VAL A 516 32.03 -47.39 -74.49
N ARG A 517 31.14 -48.35 -74.20
CA ARG A 517 31.21 -49.20 -72.99
C ARG A 517 32.53 -49.96 -72.81
N ALA A 518 33.24 -50.34 -73.88
CA ALA A 518 34.48 -51.11 -73.77
C ALA A 518 35.67 -50.22 -73.34
N VAL A 519 35.82 -49.05 -73.97
CA VAL A 519 36.85 -48.06 -73.58
C VAL A 519 36.57 -47.53 -72.17
N LEU A 520 35.30 -47.20 -71.88
CA LEU A 520 34.87 -46.80 -70.54
C LEU A 520 35.18 -47.84 -69.46
N GLN A 521 35.25 -49.15 -69.77
CA GLN A 521 35.58 -50.17 -68.78
C GLN A 521 37.07 -50.13 -68.41
N ALA A 522 37.97 -49.94 -69.37
CA ALA A 522 39.41 -49.79 -69.10
C ALA A 522 39.70 -48.49 -68.33
N GLU A 523 39.11 -47.36 -68.79
CA GLU A 523 39.21 -46.07 -68.09
C GLU A 523 38.62 -46.13 -66.68
N ARG A 524 37.51 -46.87 -66.50
CA ARG A 524 36.88 -47.13 -65.20
C ARG A 524 37.81 -47.86 -64.25
N ASP A 525 38.53 -48.88 -64.69
CA ASP A 525 39.35 -49.69 -63.78
C ASP A 525 40.63 -48.94 -63.34
N GLU A 526 41.23 -48.12 -64.23
CA GLU A 526 42.24 -47.14 -63.81
C GLU A 526 41.68 -46.04 -62.91
N ALA A 527 40.48 -45.54 -63.20
CA ALA A 527 39.80 -44.56 -62.36
C ALA A 527 39.49 -45.17 -60.98
N VAL A 528 39.13 -46.45 -60.88
CA VAL A 528 38.95 -47.18 -59.62
C VAL A 528 40.27 -47.31 -58.86
N ALA A 529 41.39 -47.56 -59.53
CA ALA A 529 42.71 -47.58 -58.89
C ALA A 529 43.12 -46.20 -58.34
N ARG A 530 42.89 -45.12 -59.10
CA ARG A 530 43.09 -43.74 -58.65
C ARG A 530 42.14 -43.37 -57.52
N ASN A 531 40.85 -43.69 -57.65
CA ASN A 531 39.82 -43.47 -56.64
C ASN A 531 40.12 -44.24 -55.34
N LYS A 532 40.72 -45.42 -55.36
CA LYS A 532 41.16 -46.13 -54.14
C LYS A 532 42.32 -45.43 -53.41
N LYS A 533 43.23 -44.76 -54.13
CA LYS A 533 44.27 -43.92 -53.52
C LYS A 533 43.69 -42.61 -52.99
N LEU A 534 42.87 -41.94 -53.79
CA LEU A 534 42.19 -40.69 -53.40
C LEU A 534 41.23 -40.91 -52.23
N ALA A 535 40.46 -42.00 -52.19
CA ALA A 535 39.60 -42.37 -51.06
C ALA A 535 40.41 -42.45 -49.76
N ARG A 536 41.52 -43.20 -49.73
CA ARG A 536 42.41 -43.28 -48.54
C ARG A 536 43.01 -41.93 -48.12
N GLN A 537 43.15 -40.98 -49.06
CA GLN A 537 43.58 -39.62 -48.75
C GLN A 537 42.42 -38.77 -48.23
N CYS A 538 41.22 -38.91 -48.81
CA CYS A 538 39.98 -38.34 -48.31
C CYS A 538 39.65 -38.87 -46.91
N ASP A 539 39.84 -40.16 -46.62
CA ASP A 539 39.62 -40.76 -45.29
C ASP A 539 40.51 -40.09 -44.24
N LYS A 540 41.81 -39.90 -44.54
CA LYS A 540 42.75 -39.18 -43.66
C LYS A 540 42.37 -37.72 -43.47
N LEU A 541 42.03 -37.02 -44.56
CA LEU A 541 41.58 -35.63 -44.51
C LEU A 541 40.24 -35.48 -43.80
N GLN A 542 39.36 -36.48 -43.88
CA GLN A 542 38.06 -36.52 -43.21
C GLN A 542 38.21 -36.73 -41.71
N VAL A 543 39.19 -37.54 -41.26
CA VAL A 543 39.55 -37.66 -39.84
C VAL A 543 40.16 -36.33 -39.34
N GLN A 544 41.15 -35.77 -40.05
CA GLN A 544 41.71 -34.47 -39.68
C GLN A 544 40.65 -33.35 -39.65
N LEU A 545 39.66 -33.43 -40.55
CA LEU A 545 38.51 -32.52 -40.59
C LEU A 545 37.50 -32.81 -39.46
N SER A 546 37.28 -34.06 -39.02
CA SER A 546 36.46 -34.36 -37.84
C SER A 546 37.10 -33.88 -36.56
N ASP A 547 38.43 -33.99 -36.45
CA ASP A 547 39.21 -33.60 -35.29
C ASP A 547 39.29 -32.07 -35.19
N ALA A 548 39.57 -31.38 -36.29
CA ALA A 548 39.46 -29.92 -36.37
C ALA A 548 38.03 -29.43 -36.07
N ARG A 549 36.99 -30.14 -36.56
CA ARG A 549 35.59 -29.85 -36.21
C ARG A 549 35.26 -30.17 -34.75
N ALA A 550 35.99 -31.05 -34.07
CA ALA A 550 35.86 -31.27 -32.62
C ALA A 550 36.47 -30.11 -31.86
N GLN A 551 37.73 -29.78 -32.14
CA GLN A 551 38.42 -28.63 -31.54
C GLN A 551 37.64 -27.31 -31.73
N ILE A 552 37.05 -27.08 -32.90
CA ILE A 552 36.18 -25.91 -33.14
C ILE A 552 34.91 -25.94 -32.28
N ARG A 553 34.30 -27.12 -32.04
CA ARG A 553 33.16 -27.24 -31.11
C ARG A 553 33.56 -26.99 -29.67
N ASP A 554 34.70 -27.53 -29.24
CA ASP A 554 35.20 -27.39 -27.87
C ASP A 554 35.62 -25.94 -27.57
N LEU A 555 36.27 -25.26 -28.53
CA LEU A 555 36.60 -23.83 -28.44
C LEU A 555 35.34 -22.95 -28.47
N ASN A 556 34.32 -23.29 -29.27
CA ASN A 556 33.04 -22.57 -29.25
C ASN A 556 32.30 -22.75 -27.92
N ALA A 557 32.34 -23.94 -27.31
CA ALA A 557 31.78 -24.17 -25.98
C ALA A 557 32.51 -23.32 -24.92
N GLN A 558 33.84 -23.35 -24.89
CA GLN A 558 34.64 -22.50 -23.99
C GLN A 558 34.38 -20.99 -24.21
N LEU A 559 34.08 -20.56 -25.44
CA LEU A 559 33.73 -19.17 -25.75
C LEU A 559 32.32 -18.80 -25.26
N VAL A 560 31.37 -19.75 -25.27
CA VAL A 560 30.05 -19.58 -24.63
C VAL A 560 30.21 -19.51 -23.11
N ASP A 561 30.94 -20.43 -22.49
CA ASP A 561 31.22 -20.42 -21.05
C ASP A 561 31.85 -19.07 -20.63
N ALA A 562 32.86 -18.60 -21.39
CA ALA A 562 33.51 -17.31 -21.16
C ALA A 562 32.55 -16.10 -21.33
N ALA A 563 31.56 -16.20 -22.23
CA ALA A 563 30.51 -15.19 -22.37
C ALA A 563 29.54 -15.22 -21.17
N GLU A 564 29.17 -16.39 -20.65
CA GLU A 564 28.34 -16.53 -19.45
C GLU A 564 29.06 -16.02 -18.19
N TYR A 565 30.35 -16.32 -18.02
CA TYR A 565 31.17 -15.73 -16.95
C TYR A 565 31.26 -14.20 -17.08
N LYS A 566 31.32 -13.66 -18.30
CA LYS A 566 31.31 -12.20 -18.53
C LYS A 566 29.96 -11.58 -18.20
N ILE A 567 28.85 -12.20 -18.59
CA ILE A 567 27.48 -11.74 -18.29
C ILE A 567 27.25 -11.74 -16.79
N THR A 568 27.48 -12.86 -16.11
CA THR A 568 27.29 -12.99 -14.66
C THR A 568 28.23 -12.08 -13.85
N SER A 569 29.43 -11.78 -14.35
CA SER A 569 30.32 -10.77 -13.77
C SER A 569 29.75 -9.35 -13.89
N LEU A 570 29.23 -8.97 -15.06
CA LEU A 570 28.60 -7.66 -15.27
C LEU A 570 27.28 -7.50 -14.48
N GLU A 571 26.51 -8.57 -14.30
CA GLU A 571 25.32 -8.58 -13.45
C GLU A 571 25.68 -8.40 -11.97
N ARG A 572 26.74 -9.07 -11.49
CA ARG A 572 27.28 -8.87 -10.15
C ARG A 572 27.78 -7.44 -9.95
N ALA A 573 28.48 -6.86 -10.93
CA ALA A 573 28.94 -5.46 -10.88
C ALA A 573 27.77 -4.48 -10.76
N ARG A 574 26.76 -4.59 -11.63
CA ARG A 574 25.51 -3.79 -11.54
C ARG A 574 24.79 -3.96 -10.20
N LYS A 575 24.80 -5.17 -9.63
CA LYS A 575 24.18 -5.42 -8.33
C LYS A 575 24.97 -4.80 -7.17
N VAL A 576 26.30 -4.73 -7.28
CA VAL A 576 27.14 -3.99 -6.33
C VAL A 576 26.85 -2.48 -6.43
N GLU A 577 26.76 -1.91 -7.63
CA GLU A 577 26.38 -0.49 -7.84
C GLU A 577 24.99 -0.17 -7.24
N GLU A 578 23.99 -1.04 -7.46
CA GLU A 578 22.65 -0.89 -6.88
C GLU A 578 22.68 -0.94 -5.34
N LEU A 579 23.49 -1.83 -4.76
CA LEU A 579 23.64 -1.96 -3.31
C LEU A 579 24.45 -0.80 -2.70
N GLN A 580 25.45 -0.28 -3.41
CA GLN A 580 26.19 0.93 -3.02
C GLN A 580 25.27 2.14 -2.96
N LYS A 581 24.47 2.38 -4.00
CA LYS A 581 23.48 3.48 -4.01
C LYS A 581 22.46 3.36 -2.87
N LYS A 582 21.98 2.14 -2.59
CA LYS A 582 21.06 1.88 -1.45
C LYS A 582 21.74 2.08 -0.10
N LEU A 583 23.04 1.83 0.02
CA LEU A 583 23.83 2.13 1.21
C LEU A 583 23.96 3.65 1.41
N GLU A 584 24.30 4.41 0.35
CA GLU A 584 24.38 5.88 0.39
C GLU A 584 23.03 6.51 0.78
N GLU A 585 21.92 6.05 0.20
CA GLU A 585 20.56 6.47 0.54
C GLU A 585 20.24 6.19 2.02
N ALA A 586 20.62 5.01 2.53
CA ALA A 586 20.45 4.64 3.93
C ALA A 586 21.35 5.44 4.89
N GLU A 587 22.59 5.78 4.50
CA GLU A 587 23.49 6.61 5.30
C GLU A 587 23.02 8.08 5.35
N LEU A 588 22.55 8.64 4.23
CA LEU A 588 21.88 9.95 4.20
C LEU A 588 20.66 9.99 5.13
N LEU A 589 19.85 8.92 5.11
CA LEU A 589 18.69 8.79 5.99
C LEU A 589 19.09 8.67 7.48
N ARG A 590 20.14 7.88 7.78
CA ARG A 590 20.75 7.77 9.12
C ARG A 590 21.24 9.12 9.63
N VAL A 591 21.93 9.91 8.80
CA VAL A 591 22.41 11.25 9.17
C VAL A 591 21.25 12.22 9.44
N ARG A 592 20.20 12.20 8.60
CA ARG A 592 18.98 13.00 8.84
C ARG A 592 18.29 12.65 10.15
N TYR A 593 18.10 11.35 10.44
CA TYR A 593 17.48 10.93 11.70
C TYR A 593 18.36 11.18 12.92
N ASN A 594 19.68 10.99 12.83
CA ASN A 594 20.62 11.33 13.91
C ASN A 594 20.54 12.83 14.24
N ARG A 595 20.54 13.71 13.24
CA ARG A 595 20.33 15.16 13.43
C ARG A 595 18.99 15.47 14.10
N LYS A 596 17.89 14.79 13.71
CA LYS A 596 16.58 14.95 14.36
C LYS A 596 16.60 14.48 15.82
N VAL A 597 17.25 13.35 16.12
CA VAL A 597 17.41 12.84 17.49
C VAL A 597 18.21 13.82 18.36
N ASN A 598 19.27 14.43 17.83
CA ASN A 598 20.07 15.39 18.60
C ASN A 598 19.29 16.69 18.87
N VAL A 599 18.50 17.19 17.92
CA VAL A 599 17.57 18.32 18.15
C VAL A 599 16.53 17.98 19.22
N LEU A 600 15.94 16.77 19.18
CA LEU A 600 14.96 16.34 20.19
C LEU A 600 15.60 16.15 21.57
N LYS A 601 16.83 15.63 21.66
CA LYS A 601 17.59 15.55 22.93
C LYS A 601 17.85 16.94 23.51
N GLU A 602 18.25 17.90 22.69
CA GLU A 602 18.51 19.27 23.12
C GLU A 602 17.23 19.98 23.56
N GLN A 603 16.12 19.76 22.85
CA GLN A 603 14.80 20.25 23.26
C GLN A 603 14.36 19.65 24.60
N VAL A 604 14.53 18.34 24.80
CA VAL A 604 14.24 17.69 26.09
C VAL A 604 15.14 18.22 27.21
N ARG A 605 16.43 18.46 26.94
CA ARG A 605 17.37 19.05 27.90
C ARG A 605 16.92 20.45 28.33
N SER A 606 16.65 21.34 27.38
CA SER A 606 16.18 22.70 27.64
C SER A 606 14.82 22.74 28.37
N THR A 607 13.91 21.83 28.04
CA THR A 607 12.64 21.66 28.78
C THR A 607 12.86 21.16 30.21
N GLY A 608 13.84 20.27 30.43
CA GLY A 608 14.23 19.83 31.77
C GLY A 608 14.82 20.97 32.60
N GLU A 609 15.75 21.72 32.04
CA GLU A 609 16.40 22.87 32.67
C GLU A 609 15.39 23.96 33.08
N THR A 610 14.38 24.23 32.24
CA THR A 610 13.28 25.16 32.58
C THR A 610 12.40 24.61 33.70
N PHE A 611 12.02 23.33 33.70
CA PHE A 611 11.27 22.73 34.81
C PHE A 611 12.05 22.71 36.14
N GLU A 612 13.37 22.52 36.13
CA GLU A 612 14.20 22.62 37.34
C GLU A 612 14.33 24.07 37.83
N GLN A 613 14.39 25.04 36.93
CA GLN A 613 14.36 26.47 37.27
C GLN A 613 13.00 26.89 37.86
N GLU A 614 11.88 26.41 37.30
CA GLU A 614 10.54 26.63 37.87
C GLU A 614 10.40 25.96 39.23
N ARG A 615 10.81 24.69 39.38
CA ARG A 615 10.73 23.98 40.67
C ARG A 615 11.56 24.67 41.74
N SER A 616 12.79 25.06 41.46
CA SER A 616 13.65 25.76 42.42
C SER A 616 13.12 27.16 42.79
N SER A 617 12.48 27.86 41.86
CA SER A 617 11.75 29.11 42.15
C SER A 617 10.54 28.86 43.09
N ILE A 618 9.77 27.80 42.85
CA ILE A 618 8.62 27.41 43.69
C ILE A 618 9.09 26.96 45.08
N ASP A 619 10.14 26.14 45.19
CA ASP A 619 10.73 25.71 46.46
C ASP A 619 11.25 26.91 47.28
N HIS A 620 11.83 27.92 46.61
CA HIS A 620 12.25 29.17 47.24
C HIS A 620 11.05 29.99 47.75
N GLN A 621 9.99 30.16 46.94
CA GLN A 621 8.75 30.83 47.34
C GLN A 621 8.08 30.12 48.52
N ILE A 622 8.00 28.78 48.50
CA ILE A 622 7.48 27.96 49.60
C ILE A 622 8.31 28.16 50.88
N THR A 623 9.63 28.34 50.76
CA THR A 623 10.51 28.62 51.90
C THR A 623 10.23 30.00 52.50
N ILE A 624 10.12 31.06 51.67
CA ILE A 624 9.74 32.41 52.12
C ILE A 624 8.37 32.39 52.84
N LEU A 625 7.37 31.71 52.26
CA LEU A 625 6.03 31.59 52.85
C LEU A 625 6.02 30.78 54.16
N ARG A 626 6.90 29.79 54.32
CA ARG A 626 7.09 29.08 55.60
C ARG A 626 7.70 30.00 56.66
N ASP A 627 8.67 30.83 56.28
CA ASP A 627 9.31 31.77 57.19
C ASP A 627 8.36 32.91 57.61
N ASP A 628 7.52 33.41 56.70
CA ASP A 628 6.45 34.37 57.05
C ASP A 628 5.36 33.74 57.92
N LEU A 629 5.01 32.47 57.68
CA LEU A 629 4.11 31.72 58.56
C LEU A 629 4.72 31.48 59.95
N ALA A 630 6.05 31.35 60.06
CA ALA A 630 6.75 31.27 61.34
C ALA A 630 6.74 32.64 62.06
N ARG A 631 7.13 33.72 61.37
CA ARG A 631 7.10 35.11 61.88
C ARG A 631 5.73 35.51 62.38
N THR A 632 4.67 35.22 61.63
CA THR A 632 3.29 35.56 62.00
C THR A 632 2.78 34.73 63.19
N LYS A 633 3.15 33.45 63.30
CA LYS A 633 2.87 32.63 64.49
C LYS A 633 3.59 33.15 65.73
N GLU A 634 4.84 33.57 65.61
CA GLU A 634 5.61 34.14 66.73
C GLU A 634 5.00 35.48 67.21
N ALA A 635 4.67 36.37 66.27
CA ALA A 635 4.01 37.63 66.57
C ALA A 635 2.63 37.43 67.23
N LEU A 636 1.84 36.43 66.79
CA LEU A 636 0.58 36.05 67.42
C LEU A 636 0.80 35.51 68.85
N ALA A 637 1.78 34.63 69.06
CA ALA A 637 2.13 34.10 70.37
C ALA A 637 2.72 35.17 71.31
N GLU A 638 3.34 36.23 70.80
CA GLU A 638 3.69 37.41 71.58
C GLU A 638 2.45 38.25 71.93
N SER A 639 1.54 38.48 70.97
CA SER A 639 0.28 39.19 71.23
C SER A 639 -0.56 38.51 72.31
N GLN A 640 -0.70 37.18 72.26
CA GLN A 640 -1.38 36.38 73.28
C GLN A 640 -0.69 36.49 74.66
N ARG A 641 0.65 36.56 74.71
CA ARG A 641 1.39 36.80 75.96
C ARG A 641 1.10 38.20 76.54
N ARG A 642 1.04 39.25 75.70
CA ARG A 642 0.68 40.60 76.13
C ARG A 642 -0.78 40.68 76.61
N GLU A 643 -1.70 40.03 75.91
CA GLU A 643 -3.12 39.92 76.29
C GLU A 643 -3.29 39.20 77.64
N ALA A 644 -2.59 38.10 77.86
CA ALA A 644 -2.59 37.38 79.14
C ALA A 644 -2.00 38.23 80.29
N GLN A 645 -0.95 39.01 80.03
CA GLN A 645 -0.39 39.96 81.00
C GLN A 645 -1.38 41.07 81.35
N LEU A 646 -2.03 41.70 80.36
CA LEU A 646 -3.06 42.71 80.56
C LEU A 646 -4.27 42.15 81.33
N THR A 647 -4.70 40.93 81.02
CA THR A 647 -5.76 40.21 81.73
C THR A 647 -5.37 39.93 83.19
N SER A 648 -4.13 39.52 83.44
CA SER A 648 -3.60 39.30 84.80
C SER A 648 -3.52 40.60 85.61
N PHE A 649 -3.07 41.69 84.99
CA PHE A 649 -3.03 43.03 85.59
C PHE A 649 -4.45 43.55 85.92
N ARG A 650 -5.38 43.44 84.98
CA ARG A 650 -6.81 43.75 85.17
C ARG A 650 -7.42 42.95 86.32
N ASN A 651 -7.18 41.64 86.38
CA ASN A 651 -7.63 40.79 87.47
C ASN A 651 -7.00 41.18 88.82
N SER A 652 -5.78 41.71 88.83
CA SER A 652 -5.11 42.19 90.04
C SER A 652 -5.68 43.52 90.53
N ILE A 653 -5.97 44.47 89.64
CA ILE A 653 -6.72 45.68 89.95
C ILE A 653 -8.11 45.33 90.50
N ALA A 654 -8.84 44.43 89.84
CA ALA A 654 -10.16 44.02 90.27
C ALA A 654 -10.15 43.41 91.69
N LYS A 655 -9.15 42.58 92.03
CA LYS A 655 -8.95 42.08 93.41
C LYS A 655 -8.70 43.20 94.42
N LEU A 656 -7.83 44.18 94.10
CA LEU A 656 -7.57 45.34 94.97
C LEU A 656 -8.82 46.21 95.18
N LEU A 657 -9.73 46.25 94.20
CA LEU A 657 -11.02 46.95 94.27
C LEU A 657 -12.17 46.11 94.87
N GLY A 658 -11.92 44.88 95.32
CA GLY A 658 -12.96 43.97 95.82
C GLY A 658 -13.96 43.47 94.76
N ILE A 659 -13.63 43.60 93.47
CA ILE A 659 -14.48 43.19 92.35
C ILE A 659 -14.35 41.68 92.13
N LEU A 660 -15.36 40.94 92.57
CA LEU A 660 -15.42 39.47 92.49
C LEU A 660 -15.46 38.92 91.05
N VAL A 661 -15.97 39.70 90.08
CA VAL A 661 -16.08 39.29 88.67
C VAL A 661 -15.44 40.35 87.76
N PRO A 662 -14.12 40.27 87.50
CA PRO A 662 -13.37 41.29 86.75
C PRO A 662 -13.84 41.52 85.31
N VAL A 663 -14.58 40.57 84.73
CA VAL A 663 -15.16 40.65 83.38
C VAL A 663 -16.42 41.51 83.33
N SER A 664 -17.16 41.62 84.44
CA SER A 664 -18.45 42.33 84.50
C SER A 664 -18.34 43.86 84.66
N VAL A 665 -17.12 44.39 84.76
CA VAL A 665 -16.83 45.81 85.01
C VAL A 665 -15.95 46.34 83.87
N SER A 666 -16.22 47.54 83.38
CA SER A 666 -15.38 48.16 82.32
C SER A 666 -14.04 48.66 82.87
N ASP A 667 -13.00 48.74 82.04
CA ASP A 667 -11.70 49.29 82.47
C ASP A 667 -11.82 50.75 82.91
N PHE A 668 -12.67 51.53 82.23
CA PHE A 668 -13.02 52.89 82.64
C PHE A 668 -13.61 52.94 84.06
N GLU A 669 -14.51 52.02 84.40
CA GLU A 669 -15.11 51.97 85.73
C GLU A 669 -14.12 51.48 86.80
N MET A 670 -13.24 50.53 86.49
CA MET A 670 -12.14 50.14 87.39
C MET A 670 -11.17 51.30 87.64
N VAL A 671 -10.79 52.05 86.59
CA VAL A 671 -9.98 53.27 86.73
C VAL A 671 -10.73 54.32 87.55
N SER A 672 -12.03 54.52 87.35
CA SER A 672 -12.84 55.45 88.15
C SER A 672 -12.92 55.06 89.63
N ARG A 673 -13.04 53.75 89.93
CA ARG A 673 -13.02 53.21 91.30
C ARG A 673 -11.64 53.35 91.95
N LEU A 674 -10.55 53.08 91.20
CA LEU A 674 -9.17 53.34 91.66
C LEU A 674 -8.95 54.83 91.95
N GLN A 675 -9.37 55.71 91.05
CA GLN A 675 -9.21 57.16 91.21
C GLN A 675 -9.88 57.64 92.50
N LYS A 676 -11.15 57.28 92.74
CA LYS A 676 -11.87 57.60 93.99
C LYS A 676 -11.16 57.09 95.25
N LEU A 677 -10.49 55.93 95.19
CA LEU A 677 -9.75 55.36 96.30
C LEU A 677 -8.41 56.11 96.53
N ILE A 678 -7.73 56.51 95.45
CA ILE A 678 -6.54 57.36 95.48
C ILE A 678 -6.89 58.75 96.02
N ASP A 679 -7.99 59.35 95.56
CA ASP A 679 -8.50 60.65 96.02
C ASP A 679 -8.83 60.60 97.52
N ALA A 680 -9.58 59.58 97.96
CA ALA A 680 -9.90 59.38 99.37
C ALA A 680 -8.64 59.13 100.24
N HIS A 681 -7.64 58.41 99.73
CA HIS A 681 -6.35 58.26 100.41
C HIS A 681 -5.55 59.58 100.44
N HIS A 682 -5.63 60.39 99.39
CA HIS A 682 -5.01 61.71 99.34
C HIS A 682 -5.65 62.65 100.37
N ASP A 683 -6.99 62.74 100.40
CA ASP A 683 -7.74 63.51 101.38
C ASP A 683 -7.43 63.02 102.81
N PHE A 684 -7.41 61.71 103.05
CA PHE A 684 -7.00 61.15 104.35
C PHE A 684 -5.57 61.54 104.72
N THR A 685 -4.62 61.49 103.77
CA THR A 685 -3.23 61.89 103.99
C THR A 685 -3.12 63.40 104.29
N VAL A 686 -3.91 64.23 103.60
CA VAL A 686 -3.99 65.68 103.82
C VAL A 686 -4.63 66.00 105.19
N VAL A 687 -5.60 65.21 105.63
CA VAL A 687 -6.18 65.34 106.98
C VAL A 687 -5.21 64.86 108.06
N SER A 688 -4.53 63.72 107.89
CA SER A 688 -3.53 63.23 108.85
C SER A 688 -2.39 64.25 109.05
N ARG A 689 -1.90 64.84 107.96
CA ARG A 689 -0.90 65.94 108.01
C ARG A 689 -1.38 67.22 108.72
N ARG A 690 -2.69 67.38 108.99
CA ARG A 690 -3.23 68.47 109.83
C ARG A 690 -3.31 68.09 111.32
N TYR A 691 -3.16 66.81 111.65
CA TYR A 691 -3.07 66.32 113.04
C TYR A 691 -1.63 66.12 113.50
N ASP A 692 -0.70 65.86 112.58
CA ASP A 692 0.75 65.69 112.89
C ASP A 692 1.51 67.02 113.16
N ASP A 693 0.91 68.19 112.91
CA ASP A 693 1.46 69.51 113.28
C ASP A 693 0.52 70.25 114.26
N PRO A 694 0.83 70.26 115.58
CA PRO A 694 0.01 70.92 116.60
C PRO A 694 -0.14 72.44 116.43
N THR A 695 0.66 73.08 115.57
CA THR A 695 0.65 74.54 115.42
C THR A 695 -0.41 75.04 114.44
N LEU A 696 -1.01 74.18 113.60
CA LEU A 696 -1.94 74.57 112.53
C LEU A 696 -3.44 74.54 112.88
N LEU A 697 -3.75 74.62 114.19
CA LEU A 697 -4.92 75.40 114.63
C LEU A 697 -4.77 76.90 114.28
N ARG A 698 -3.55 77.34 113.96
CA ARG A 698 -3.22 78.67 113.45
C ARG A 698 -3.49 78.77 111.95
N ALA A 699 -4.39 79.68 111.58
CA ALA A 699 -4.53 80.30 110.27
C ALA A 699 -4.72 79.35 109.06
N SER A 700 -5.99 79.03 108.79
CA SER A 700 -6.45 78.79 107.42
C SER A 700 -6.05 79.96 106.50
N SER A 701 -4.98 79.80 105.71
CA SER A 701 -4.58 80.79 104.72
C SER A 701 -3.69 80.17 103.64
N ARG A 702 -3.75 80.76 102.43
CA ARG A 702 -2.77 80.63 101.33
C ARG A 702 -2.63 79.23 100.67
N SER A 703 -3.50 79.02 99.67
CA SER A 703 -3.11 78.81 98.25
C SER A 703 -1.73 78.22 97.93
N PRO A 704 -1.67 77.33 96.91
CA PRO A 704 -1.19 77.85 95.62
C PRO A 704 -2.14 77.57 94.43
N PRO A 705 -1.92 78.21 93.25
CA PRO A 705 -2.76 78.08 92.06
C PRO A 705 -2.05 77.25 90.94
N PRO A 706 -1.98 77.60 89.65
CA PRO A 706 -2.59 76.72 88.64
C PRO A 706 -1.67 76.23 87.50
N SER A 707 -1.89 75.00 87.04
CA SER A 707 -1.36 74.49 85.76
C SER A 707 -2.35 73.48 85.16
N ARG A 708 -3.24 73.93 84.26
CA ARG A 708 -3.03 73.93 82.81
C ARG A 708 -2.89 72.51 82.21
N CYS A 709 -4.01 71.85 81.98
CA CYS A 709 -4.09 70.94 80.83
C CYS A 709 -3.96 71.79 79.55
N ARG A 710 -2.93 71.50 78.75
CA ARG A 710 -2.97 71.72 77.30
C ARG A 710 -3.17 70.36 76.62
N THR A 711 -3.67 70.45 75.40
CA THR A 711 -3.59 69.42 74.34
C THR A 711 -2.20 68.78 74.28
#